data_AF-A0A534XV31-F1
#
_entry.id   AF-A0A534XV31-F1
#
_cell.length_a   1.000
_cell.length_b   1.000
_cell.length_c   1.000
_cell.angle_alpha   90.00
_cell.angle_beta   90.00
_cell.angle_gamma   90.00
#
_symmetry.space_group_name_H-M   'P 1'
#
loop_
_entity.id
_entity.type
_entity.pdbx_description
1 polymer ?
#
loop_
_entity_poly.entity_id
_entity_poly.type
_entity_poly.pdbx_seq_one_letter_code
_entity_poly.pdbx_strand_id
1 'polypeptide(L)'
;MYRCMLVVATVATACGRYGAQATVTIAVTGPGVVRTSNLEGDCHATCWFSVEREVPVRLEPVASSRAVFLGWSGACSGTGPCDLKPAVDVSVAATFAPTTPHRLQVSLNGSGEVRSDPPGIDCPRICAADFPEGTPVSLFASAAAGWGFTGFDGACAGSGCTVALGADAAAVATFVQNPVQLAVQVDGGGRVFSTPGAIDCPGVCSAIFAPGTALRLTASAAAGSTFAGFSGACSGAACSLRLSTSAAVFASFSAIPMFKVAVVLAGGGVGRVISNPPAIDCPGNCEARFPEGAAVTLSATPDPLSRFARFGGSCGGAGCSLTLSADAAIVAQFEPRRYQVVDLGLPSGGSWSAPAGISRKGTLVAGTWGGAQQMFIWDGAMHDSAFAPAYVAAVNDNGVVVGAAPAGYDWHAFRWKGDSATDLGTLGGAGSNALAINRDGTIVGWAQRPDGQQRAVSWSSDGMVDFGSFADAGCSVAYGINSDGVIVGSSCTPGAGVRAARFRGPGLIDDLGSLGGTTAALAISDQGLIVGYSYLPSGAYHGFLYADGKMIDAGSLPGMPHSQLVAVNGAGLAVGFASDGNGLVRGLVYGGGRMVDLNSVVDPTQYAVGQASGIDEAGNIAVSGVSGGRTRALLLRPSD
;
A
#
# COMPACT_ATOMS: atom_id res chain seq x y z
N MET A 1 -1.87 82.79 68.70
CA MET A 1 -1.24 81.97 67.63
C MET A 1 -2.37 81.29 66.87
N TYR A 2 -2.70 81.48 65.59
CA TYR A 2 -2.18 82.25 64.46
C TYR A 2 -3.40 82.70 63.60
N ARG A 3 -3.39 83.97 63.14
CA ARG A 3 -3.83 84.58 61.85
C ARG A 3 -4.59 83.73 60.81
N CYS A 4 -5.38 84.24 59.84
CA CYS A 4 -6.05 85.50 59.45
C CYS A 4 -6.66 85.22 58.04
N MET A 5 -7.83 85.81 57.72
CA MET A 5 -8.30 86.42 56.43
C MET A 5 -9.83 86.19 56.27
N LEU A 6 -10.74 87.17 56.43
CA LEU A 6 -11.10 88.35 55.59
C LEU A 6 -11.51 87.91 54.16
N VAL A 7 -12.68 88.16 53.53
CA VAL A 7 -13.57 89.34 53.32
C VAL A 7 -14.83 88.88 52.53
N VAL A 8 -16.07 89.09 53.01
CA VAL A 8 -17.14 90.05 52.59
C VAL A 8 -18.24 89.55 51.61
N ALA A 9 -19.47 89.69 52.13
CA ALA A 9 -20.80 90.00 51.55
C ALA A 9 -21.41 89.18 50.40
N THR A 10 -22.65 88.74 50.62
CA THR A 10 -23.83 89.26 49.89
C THR A 10 -25.12 88.92 50.65
N VAL A 11 -26.04 89.87 50.64
CA VAL A 11 -27.37 89.81 51.27
C VAL A 11 -28.28 88.93 50.43
N ALA A 12 -28.95 87.96 51.05
CA ALA A 12 -30.18 87.37 50.50
C ALA A 12 -31.16 87.08 51.64
N THR A 13 -32.19 87.90 51.67
CA THR A 13 -33.42 87.73 52.45
C THR A 13 -34.02 86.35 52.15
N ALA A 14 -34.10 85.48 53.15
CA ALA A 14 -34.98 84.34 53.13
C ALA A 14 -35.81 84.34 54.41
N CYS A 15 -36.90 85.11 54.40
CA CYS A 15 -38.12 84.68 55.08
C CYS A 15 -38.55 83.36 54.41
N GLY A 16 -37.99 82.24 54.88
CA GLY A 16 -38.51 80.92 54.58
C GLY A 16 -39.82 80.77 55.34
N ARG A 17 -40.93 80.72 54.62
CA ARG A 17 -42.24 80.36 55.14
C ARG A 17 -42.10 79.07 55.96
N TYR A 18 -42.40 79.10 57.26
CA TYR A 18 -42.79 77.87 57.94
C TYR A 18 -44.08 77.40 57.26
N GLY A 19 -43.96 76.46 56.33
CA GLY A 19 -45.10 75.82 55.70
C GLY A 19 -45.98 75.22 56.79
N ALA A 20 -47.28 75.52 56.75
CA ALA A 20 -48.22 74.98 57.73
C ALA A 20 -48.12 73.43 57.69
N GLN A 21 -47.83 72.84 58.85
CA GLN A 21 -47.67 71.39 59.00
C GLN A 21 -49.05 70.73 59.23
N ALA A 22 -49.15 69.45 58.89
CA ALA A 22 -50.23 68.56 59.27
C ALA A 22 -49.65 67.31 59.94
N THR A 23 -50.25 66.91 61.06
CA THR A 23 -49.88 65.72 61.83
C THR A 23 -50.68 64.53 61.35
N VAL A 24 -50.00 63.46 60.95
CA VAL A 24 -50.61 62.16 60.63
C VAL A 24 -50.46 61.28 61.86
N THR A 25 -51.58 60.93 62.49
CA THR A 25 -51.60 59.98 63.62
C THR A 25 -52.05 58.61 63.11
N ILE A 26 -51.21 57.60 63.29
CA ILE A 26 -51.48 56.20 62.93
C ILE A 26 -51.80 55.43 64.19
N ALA A 27 -52.92 54.71 64.21
CA ALA A 27 -53.27 53.74 65.24
C ALA A 27 -53.29 52.33 64.67
N VAL A 28 -52.44 51.45 65.18
CA VAL A 28 -52.36 50.04 64.75
C VAL A 28 -53.05 49.16 65.78
N THR A 29 -54.05 48.40 65.34
CA THR A 29 -54.80 47.45 66.18
C THR A 29 -54.59 46.04 65.66
N GLY A 30 -54.07 45.16 66.51
CA GLY A 30 -53.79 43.76 66.17
C GLY A 30 -52.33 43.49 65.75
N PRO A 31 -51.98 42.24 65.37
CA PRO A 31 -50.61 41.81 65.17
C PRO A 31 -50.08 42.16 63.76
N GLY A 32 -49.89 43.45 63.50
CA GLY A 32 -49.29 43.97 62.26
C GLY A 32 -48.57 45.29 62.52
N VAL A 33 -48.02 45.86 61.45
CA VAL A 33 -47.37 47.18 61.49
C VAL A 33 -47.78 48.02 60.29
N VAL A 34 -47.58 49.33 60.40
CA VAL A 34 -47.71 50.25 59.26
C VAL A 34 -46.34 50.83 58.95
N ARG A 35 -45.90 50.71 57.69
CA ARG A 35 -44.66 51.30 57.18
C ARG A 35 -44.94 52.57 56.41
N THR A 36 -44.04 53.53 56.53
CA THR A 36 -44.05 54.75 55.73
C THR A 36 -42.65 55.36 55.73
N SER A 37 -42.26 56.01 54.64
CA SER A 37 -40.96 56.70 54.55
C SER A 37 -40.86 57.93 55.45
N ASN A 38 -41.99 58.39 56.01
CA ASN A 38 -42.07 59.55 56.89
C ASN A 38 -41.87 59.20 58.38
N LEU A 39 -41.61 57.93 58.71
CA LEU A 39 -41.27 57.44 60.03
C LEU A 39 -39.93 56.69 59.99
N GLU A 40 -39.10 56.89 61.00
CA GLU A 40 -37.94 56.02 61.24
C GLU A 40 -38.44 54.72 61.88
N GLY A 41 -38.60 53.67 61.06
CA GLY A 41 -39.02 52.33 61.49
C GLY A 41 -40.52 52.06 61.30
N ASP A 42 -40.94 50.88 61.78
CA ASP A 42 -42.30 50.36 61.61
C ASP A 42 -43.21 50.86 62.74
N CYS A 43 -44.44 51.30 62.41
CA CYS A 43 -45.41 51.69 63.41
C CYS A 43 -46.14 50.48 63.98
N HIS A 44 -45.97 50.19 65.28
CA HIS A 44 -46.52 49.01 65.97
C HIS A 44 -47.78 49.26 66.81
N ALA A 45 -48.06 50.51 67.15
CA ALA A 45 -49.19 50.89 68.01
C ALA A 45 -49.70 52.27 67.59
N THR A 46 -49.57 53.28 68.44
CA THR A 46 -49.87 54.66 68.05
C THR A 46 -48.58 55.39 67.71
N CYS A 47 -48.47 55.87 66.47
CA CYS A 47 -47.34 56.66 66.01
C CYS A 47 -47.84 57.95 65.37
N TRP A 48 -46.98 58.96 65.31
CA TRP A 48 -47.32 60.20 64.63
C TRP A 48 -46.07 60.81 64.02
N PHE A 49 -46.28 61.58 62.95
CA PHE A 49 -45.26 62.41 62.32
C PHE A 49 -45.93 63.62 61.67
N SER A 50 -45.14 64.65 61.38
CA SER A 50 -45.62 65.86 60.72
C SER A 50 -45.08 65.94 59.30
N VAL A 51 -45.95 66.33 58.38
CA VAL A 51 -45.59 66.65 57.00
C VAL A 51 -46.08 68.04 56.64
N GLU A 52 -45.45 68.68 55.66
CA GLU A 52 -46.02 69.89 55.07
C GLU A 52 -47.40 69.58 54.48
N ARG A 53 -48.36 70.48 54.67
CA ARG A 53 -49.72 70.30 54.17
C ARG A 53 -49.73 70.06 52.66
N GLU A 54 -50.63 69.19 52.22
CA GLU A 54 -50.80 68.77 50.81
C GLU A 54 -49.66 67.92 50.22
N VAL A 55 -48.65 67.56 51.02
CA VAL A 55 -47.60 66.63 50.58
C VAL A 55 -48.10 65.19 50.65
N PRO A 56 -47.97 64.38 49.58
CA PRO A 56 -48.38 62.98 49.60
C PRO A 56 -47.62 62.15 50.63
N VAL A 57 -48.35 61.28 51.32
CA VAL A 57 -47.84 60.30 52.29
C VAL A 57 -48.40 58.93 51.93
N ARG A 58 -47.53 57.93 51.82
CA ARG A 58 -47.94 56.54 51.61
C ARG A 58 -47.78 55.73 52.89
N LEU A 59 -48.85 55.04 53.27
CA LEU A 59 -48.90 54.12 54.41
C LEU A 59 -49.11 52.70 53.90
N GLU A 60 -48.19 51.80 54.23
CA GLU A 60 -48.22 50.41 53.81
C GLU A 60 -48.54 49.51 54.99
N PRO A 61 -49.64 48.73 54.96
CA PRO A 61 -49.97 47.79 56.02
C PRO A 61 -49.15 46.52 55.82
N VAL A 62 -48.41 46.10 56.84
CA VAL A 62 -47.62 44.87 56.83
C VAL A 62 -48.15 43.97 57.95
N ALA A 63 -48.92 42.95 57.58
CA ALA A 63 -49.40 41.96 58.53
C ALA A 63 -48.24 41.07 58.99
N SER A 64 -48.21 40.68 60.27
CA SER A 64 -47.30 39.63 60.71
C SER A 64 -47.75 38.27 60.14
N SER A 65 -46.89 37.25 60.19
CA SER A 65 -47.27 35.89 59.75
C SER A 65 -48.49 35.31 60.47
N ARG A 66 -48.85 35.87 61.64
CA ARG A 66 -50.00 35.46 62.45
C ARG A 66 -51.19 36.41 62.33
N ALA A 67 -51.21 37.27 61.32
CA ALA A 67 -52.31 38.19 61.11
C ALA A 67 -52.67 38.36 59.63
N VAL A 68 -53.90 38.79 59.39
CA VAL A 68 -54.34 39.33 58.10
C VAL A 68 -54.73 40.79 58.29
N PHE A 69 -54.42 41.63 57.31
CA PHE A 69 -54.85 43.02 57.31
C PHE A 69 -56.31 43.10 56.89
N LEU A 70 -57.19 43.56 57.79
CA LEU A 70 -58.62 43.67 57.51
C LEU A 70 -58.98 44.95 56.76
N GLY A 71 -58.17 46.00 56.92
CA GLY A 71 -58.37 47.27 56.23
C GLY A 71 -58.13 48.49 57.11
N TRP A 72 -58.26 49.64 56.47
CA TRP A 72 -58.09 50.96 57.08
C TRP A 72 -59.42 51.57 57.56
N SER A 73 -59.33 52.43 58.57
CA SER A 73 -60.40 53.36 58.95
C SER A 73 -59.85 54.76 59.30
N GLY A 74 -60.72 55.76 59.44
CA GLY A 74 -60.33 57.16 59.60
C GLY A 74 -60.14 57.85 58.25
N ALA A 75 -59.00 58.51 58.05
CA ALA A 75 -58.70 59.19 56.78
C ALA A 75 -58.34 58.25 55.61
N CYS A 76 -58.23 56.94 55.88
CA CYS A 76 -57.99 55.88 54.89
C CYS A 76 -59.15 54.87 54.86
N SER A 77 -59.30 54.17 53.73
CA SER A 77 -60.21 53.02 53.60
C SER A 77 -59.63 51.98 52.63
N GLY A 78 -60.21 50.78 52.60
CA GLY A 78 -59.76 49.67 51.73
C GLY A 78 -58.71 48.77 52.37
N THR A 79 -58.22 47.79 51.58
CA THR A 79 -57.33 46.70 52.03
C THR A 79 -55.92 46.76 51.43
N GLY A 80 -55.62 47.76 50.59
CA GLY A 80 -54.29 47.99 50.00
C GLY A 80 -53.50 49.08 50.74
N PRO A 81 -52.33 49.48 50.21
CA PRO A 81 -51.62 50.67 50.67
C PRO A 81 -52.51 51.91 50.64
N CYS A 82 -52.38 52.79 51.64
CA CYS A 82 -53.14 54.03 51.70
C CYS A 82 -52.26 55.23 51.33
N ASP A 83 -52.66 55.96 50.30
CA ASP A 83 -52.03 57.22 49.87
C ASP A 83 -52.87 58.42 50.34
N LEU A 84 -52.26 59.33 51.09
CA LEU A 84 -52.90 60.49 51.72
C LEU A 84 -52.25 61.80 51.27
N LYS A 85 -53.02 62.88 51.26
CA LYS A 85 -52.51 64.27 51.15
C LYS A 85 -53.12 65.10 52.28
N PRO A 86 -52.51 65.12 53.47
CA PRO A 86 -53.11 65.76 54.64
C PRO A 86 -53.05 67.29 54.52
N ALA A 87 -54.21 67.93 54.34
CA ALA A 87 -54.38 69.40 54.37
C ALA A 87 -54.51 69.96 55.80
N VAL A 88 -54.86 69.07 56.74
CA VAL A 88 -55.05 69.27 58.18
C VAL A 88 -54.58 68.02 58.92
N ASP A 89 -54.53 68.06 60.25
CA ASP A 89 -54.21 66.87 61.05
C ASP A 89 -55.23 65.75 60.76
N VAL A 90 -54.73 64.53 60.54
CA VAL A 90 -55.55 63.36 60.20
C VAL A 90 -55.18 62.17 61.07
N SER A 91 -56.19 61.35 61.39
CA SER A 91 -56.02 60.08 62.08
C SER A 91 -56.38 58.91 61.16
N VAL A 92 -55.53 57.90 61.14
CA VAL A 92 -55.71 56.67 60.36
C VAL A 92 -55.56 55.48 61.28
N ALA A 93 -56.46 54.51 61.19
CA ALA A 93 -56.36 53.27 61.94
C ALA A 93 -56.19 52.07 61.00
N ALA A 94 -55.19 51.24 61.27
CA ALA A 94 -54.95 49.97 60.60
C ALA A 94 -55.43 48.83 61.50
N THR A 95 -56.35 47.99 61.00
CA THR A 95 -56.86 46.85 61.76
C THR A 95 -56.34 45.54 61.20
N PHE A 96 -55.76 44.71 62.05
CA PHE A 96 -55.25 43.38 61.76
C PHE A 96 -55.99 42.34 62.61
N ALA A 97 -56.42 41.23 61.99
CA ALA A 97 -57.03 40.11 62.71
C ALA A 97 -56.05 38.94 62.82
N PRO A 98 -56.01 38.21 63.95
CA PRO A 98 -55.22 36.98 64.08
C PRO A 98 -55.60 35.94 63.02
N THR A 99 -54.62 35.21 62.51
CA THR A 99 -54.79 34.08 61.60
C THR A 99 -53.81 32.96 61.96
N THR A 100 -54.07 31.74 61.48
CA THR A 100 -53.14 30.61 61.65
C THR A 100 -52.06 30.69 60.58
N PRO A 101 -50.76 30.75 60.92
CA PRO A 101 -49.70 30.63 59.94
C PRO A 101 -49.56 29.19 59.47
N HIS A 102 -49.24 29.02 58.19
CA HIS A 102 -48.80 27.75 57.61
C HIS A 102 -47.40 27.90 57.00
N ARG A 103 -46.57 26.87 57.18
CA ARG A 103 -45.19 26.87 56.74
C ARG A 103 -45.06 26.33 55.32
N LEU A 104 -44.46 27.12 54.43
CA LEU A 104 -44.03 26.66 53.12
C LEU A 104 -42.54 26.37 53.14
N GLN A 105 -42.16 25.13 52.83
CA GLN A 105 -40.77 24.71 52.69
C GLN A 105 -40.42 24.46 51.22
N VAL A 106 -39.34 25.08 50.73
CA VAL A 106 -38.83 24.88 49.37
C VAL A 106 -37.51 24.14 49.40
N SER A 107 -37.37 23.08 48.62
CA SER A 107 -36.08 22.40 48.42
C SER A 107 -35.63 22.51 46.97
N LEU A 108 -34.34 22.73 46.77
CA LEU A 108 -33.73 22.76 45.44
C LEU A 108 -33.15 21.38 45.10
N ASN A 109 -33.56 20.82 43.98
CA ASN A 109 -32.93 19.64 43.39
C ASN A 109 -32.12 20.07 42.16
N GLY A 110 -30.81 20.25 42.33
CA GLY A 110 -29.93 20.85 41.33
C GLY A 110 -29.53 22.28 41.68
N SER A 111 -28.96 23.02 40.72
CA SER A 111 -28.41 24.37 40.95
C SER A 111 -29.30 25.46 40.36
N GLY A 112 -29.81 26.34 41.23
CA GLY A 112 -30.61 27.51 40.87
C GLY A 112 -31.03 28.29 42.10
N GLU A 113 -31.89 29.27 41.90
CA GLU A 113 -32.47 30.11 42.94
C GLU A 113 -34.01 30.05 42.86
N VAL A 114 -34.69 30.21 43.99
CA VAL A 114 -36.15 30.34 44.06
C VAL A 114 -36.54 31.48 44.98
N ARG A 115 -37.39 32.39 44.50
CA ARG A 115 -37.94 33.51 45.27
C ARG A 115 -39.46 33.44 45.33
N SER A 116 -40.09 34.00 46.36
CA SER A 116 -41.55 34.08 46.49
C SER A 116 -42.12 35.50 46.40
N ASP A 117 -43.38 35.60 46.00
CA ASP A 117 -44.25 36.77 46.18
C ASP A 117 -45.58 36.34 46.84
N PRO A 118 -45.97 36.84 48.04
CA PRO A 118 -45.24 37.81 48.87
C PRO A 118 -43.82 37.34 49.30
N PRO A 119 -42.91 38.27 49.62
CA PRO A 119 -41.52 37.92 49.94
C PRO A 119 -41.43 37.11 51.24
N GLY A 120 -40.68 36.01 51.19
CA GLY A 120 -40.44 35.14 52.35
C GLY A 120 -39.48 33.99 52.03
N ILE A 121 -39.53 33.48 50.80
CA ILE A 121 -38.57 32.49 50.27
C ILE A 121 -37.53 33.20 49.39
N ASP A 122 -36.25 32.85 49.60
CA ASP A 122 -35.06 33.31 48.87
C ASP A 122 -34.01 32.18 48.88
N CYS A 123 -34.35 31.04 48.29
CA CYS A 123 -33.47 29.86 48.19
C CYS A 123 -32.31 30.12 47.22
N PRO A 124 -31.08 29.68 47.53
CA PRO A 124 -30.73 28.69 48.57
C PRO A 124 -30.53 29.25 49.99
N ARG A 125 -30.66 30.55 50.20
CA ARG A 125 -30.31 31.20 51.48
C ARG A 125 -31.41 31.07 52.54
N ILE A 126 -32.67 31.31 52.16
CA ILE A 126 -33.86 31.17 53.03
C ILE A 126 -34.88 30.31 52.29
N CYS A 127 -35.07 29.08 52.76
CA CYS A 127 -35.87 28.07 52.08
C CYS A 127 -37.14 27.64 52.81
N ALA A 128 -37.50 28.33 53.88
CA ALA A 128 -38.78 28.11 54.55
C ALA A 128 -39.27 29.42 55.14
N ALA A 129 -40.57 29.69 54.99
CA ALA A 129 -41.24 30.85 55.55
C ALA A 129 -42.69 30.52 55.92
N ASP A 130 -43.21 31.22 56.93
CA ASP A 130 -44.58 31.09 57.40
C ASP A 130 -45.44 32.19 56.79
N PHE A 131 -46.59 31.83 56.22
CA PHE A 131 -47.55 32.77 55.66
C PHE A 131 -48.94 32.59 56.30
N PRO A 132 -49.75 33.65 56.38
CA PRO A 132 -51.14 33.54 56.83
C PRO A 132 -51.96 32.50 56.05
N GLU A 133 -52.91 31.85 56.72
CA GLU A 133 -53.86 30.94 56.09
C GLU A 133 -54.56 31.58 54.87
N GLY A 134 -54.65 30.83 53.78
CA GLY A 134 -55.27 31.24 52.52
C GLY A 134 -54.41 32.18 51.65
N THR A 135 -53.21 32.57 52.08
CA THR A 135 -52.32 33.45 51.30
C THR A 135 -51.89 32.77 50.00
N PRO A 136 -52.12 33.37 48.82
CA PRO A 136 -51.57 32.88 47.56
C PRO A 136 -50.09 33.26 47.46
N VAL A 137 -49.19 32.28 47.57
CA VAL A 137 -47.74 32.45 47.43
C VAL A 137 -47.31 31.98 46.05
N SER A 138 -46.73 32.88 45.26
CA SER A 138 -46.16 32.56 43.94
C SER A 138 -44.65 32.36 44.03
N LEU A 139 -44.11 31.28 43.44
CA LEU A 139 -42.68 30.97 43.39
C LEU A 139 -42.11 31.22 41.99
N PHE A 140 -40.93 31.84 41.96
CA PHE A 140 -40.17 32.15 40.75
C PHE A 140 -38.81 31.49 40.81
N ALA A 141 -38.51 30.60 39.86
CA ALA A 141 -37.22 29.91 39.76
C ALA A 141 -36.31 30.56 38.72
N SER A 142 -35.02 30.65 39.03
CA SER A 142 -33.96 31.07 38.12
C SER A 142 -32.85 30.04 38.11
N ALA A 143 -32.54 29.45 36.96
CA ALA A 143 -31.51 28.43 36.85
C ALA A 143 -30.10 29.05 36.91
N ALA A 144 -29.16 28.38 37.56
CA ALA A 144 -27.76 28.78 37.52
C ALA A 144 -27.14 28.56 36.12
N ALA A 145 -26.01 29.20 35.82
CA ALA A 145 -25.33 29.02 34.54
C ALA A 145 -25.01 27.53 34.27
N GLY A 146 -25.42 27.01 33.11
CA GLY A 146 -25.26 25.61 32.73
C GLY A 146 -26.37 24.67 33.24
N TRP A 147 -27.42 25.20 33.88
CA TRP A 147 -28.58 24.44 34.34
C TRP A 147 -29.87 24.94 33.67
N GLY A 148 -30.86 24.07 33.53
CA GLY A 148 -32.21 24.39 33.07
C GLY A 148 -33.23 24.08 34.17
N PHE A 149 -34.18 25.00 34.39
CA PHE A 149 -35.29 24.76 35.31
C PHE A 149 -36.35 23.88 34.63
N THR A 150 -36.69 22.74 35.22
CA THR A 150 -37.66 21.80 34.64
C THR A 150 -39.06 21.94 35.22
N GLY A 151 -39.20 22.54 36.40
CA GLY A 151 -40.50 22.78 37.04
C GLY A 151 -40.47 22.60 38.55
N PHE A 152 -41.58 22.99 39.16
CA PHE A 152 -41.91 22.72 40.55
C PHE A 152 -42.70 21.40 40.67
N ASP A 153 -42.59 20.75 41.82
CA ASP A 153 -43.39 19.59 42.24
C ASP A 153 -43.75 19.69 43.74
N GLY A 154 -44.70 18.88 44.21
CA GLY A 154 -45.19 18.86 45.60
C GLY A 154 -46.46 19.70 45.78
N ALA A 155 -46.37 20.77 46.57
CA ALA A 155 -47.49 21.67 46.89
C ALA A 155 -48.09 22.40 45.68
N CYS A 156 -47.36 22.42 44.57
CA CYS A 156 -47.71 23.00 43.29
C CYS A 156 -46.88 22.31 42.19
N ALA A 157 -47.38 22.28 40.96
CA ALA A 157 -46.72 21.59 39.86
C ALA A 157 -46.61 22.48 38.61
N GLY A 158 -45.53 22.31 37.85
CA GLY A 158 -45.33 22.95 36.54
C GLY A 158 -44.31 24.09 36.56
N SER A 159 -44.24 24.86 35.46
CA SER A 159 -43.26 25.94 35.26
C SER A 159 -43.57 27.22 36.04
N GLY A 160 -44.81 27.38 36.50
CA GLY A 160 -45.23 28.40 37.47
C GLY A 160 -45.88 27.73 38.67
N CYS A 161 -45.58 28.21 39.86
CA CYS A 161 -46.13 27.66 41.10
C CYS A 161 -46.79 28.78 41.89
N THR A 162 -48.11 28.71 42.07
CA THR A 162 -48.85 29.53 43.02
C THR A 162 -49.63 28.61 43.95
N VAL A 163 -49.39 28.70 45.25
CA VAL A 163 -50.02 27.85 46.27
C VAL A 163 -50.79 28.71 47.27
N ALA A 164 -52.05 28.38 47.54
CA ALA A 164 -52.82 28.95 48.64
C ALA A 164 -52.64 28.05 49.88
N LEU A 165 -52.02 28.56 50.94
CA LEU A 165 -51.67 27.73 52.09
C LEU A 165 -52.87 27.54 53.04
N GLY A 166 -53.54 26.38 52.97
CA GLY A 166 -54.52 25.92 53.98
C GLY A 166 -53.96 24.89 54.98
N ALA A 167 -52.69 24.51 54.80
CA ALA A 167 -51.91 23.63 55.67
C ALA A 167 -50.42 23.84 55.36
N ASP A 168 -49.53 23.29 56.19
CA ASP A 168 -48.10 23.25 55.89
C ASP A 168 -47.86 22.51 54.56
N ALA A 169 -46.98 23.06 53.73
CA ALA A 169 -46.77 22.60 52.37
C ALA A 169 -45.29 22.57 52.00
N ALA A 170 -44.92 21.69 51.07
CA ALA A 170 -43.55 21.59 50.57
C ALA A 170 -43.52 21.61 49.05
N ALA A 171 -42.62 22.42 48.47
CA ALA A 171 -42.40 22.48 47.03
C ALA A 171 -40.94 22.14 46.69
N VAL A 172 -40.73 21.39 45.62
CA VAL A 172 -39.41 21.03 45.11
C VAL A 172 -39.19 21.73 43.78
N ALA A 173 -38.14 22.54 43.68
CA ALA A 173 -37.72 23.14 42.41
C ALA A 173 -36.61 22.28 41.79
N THR A 174 -36.86 21.71 40.61
CA THR A 174 -35.89 20.84 39.95
C THR A 174 -35.15 21.59 38.84
N PHE A 175 -33.83 21.52 38.88
CA PHE A 175 -32.90 22.02 37.89
C PHE A 175 -32.07 20.86 37.36
N VAL A 176 -31.99 20.71 36.05
CA VAL A 176 -31.18 19.68 35.40
C VAL A 176 -30.02 20.35 34.69
N GLN A 177 -28.82 19.83 34.87
CA GLN A 177 -27.64 20.38 34.20
C GLN A 177 -27.77 20.17 32.69
N ASN A 178 -27.59 21.24 31.93
CA ASN A 178 -27.71 21.20 30.48
C ASN A 178 -26.64 20.26 29.90
N PRO A 179 -26.98 19.49 28.85
CA PRO A 179 -26.02 18.61 28.22
C PRO A 179 -24.85 19.42 27.62
N VAL A 180 -23.66 18.83 27.65
CA VAL A 180 -22.41 19.47 27.24
C VAL A 180 -21.92 18.88 25.91
N GLN A 181 -21.30 19.70 25.08
CA GLN A 181 -20.82 19.29 23.76
C GLN A 181 -19.30 19.22 23.73
N LEU A 182 -18.75 18.13 23.20
CA LEU A 182 -17.34 18.04 22.82
C LEU A 182 -17.22 18.24 21.31
N ALA A 183 -16.50 19.27 20.89
CA ALA A 183 -16.08 19.47 19.52
C ALA A 183 -14.67 18.91 19.32
N VAL A 184 -14.46 18.15 18.24
CA VAL A 184 -13.16 17.61 17.85
C VAL A 184 -12.84 18.09 16.44
N GLN A 185 -11.66 18.67 16.28
CA GLN A 185 -11.12 19.06 14.98
C GLN A 185 -9.85 18.26 14.69
N VAL A 186 -9.86 17.55 13.58
CA VAL A 186 -8.69 16.81 13.07
C VAL A 186 -8.02 17.62 11.97
N ASP A 187 -6.70 17.82 12.10
CA ASP A 187 -5.83 18.43 11.10
C ASP A 187 -4.80 17.42 10.60
N GLY A 188 -4.66 17.26 9.28
CA GLY A 188 -3.84 16.21 8.65
C GLY A 188 -4.53 14.85 8.46
N GLY A 189 -3.75 13.84 8.07
CA GLY A 189 -4.27 12.50 7.71
C GLY A 189 -4.44 11.57 8.90
N GLY A 190 -5.63 11.54 9.52
CA GLY A 190 -5.93 10.63 10.62
C GLY A 190 -7.40 10.58 11.03
N ARG A 191 -7.71 9.79 12.06
CA ARG A 191 -9.04 9.68 12.69
C ARG A 191 -8.91 9.74 14.20
N VAL A 192 -9.93 10.30 14.86
CA VAL A 192 -10.05 10.33 16.33
C VAL A 192 -11.28 9.57 16.76
N PHE A 193 -11.14 8.78 17.81
CA PHE A 193 -12.18 7.97 18.44
C PHE A 193 -12.34 8.36 19.91
N SER A 194 -13.54 8.28 20.47
CA SER A 194 -13.77 8.39 21.93
C SER A 194 -14.12 7.07 22.59
N THR A 195 -13.84 6.95 23.87
CA THR A 195 -14.38 5.93 24.78
C THR A 195 -14.97 6.60 26.02
N PRO A 196 -16.28 6.44 26.32
CA PRO A 196 -17.30 5.72 25.53
C PRO A 196 -17.49 6.26 24.10
N GLY A 197 -17.91 5.38 23.18
CA GLY A 197 -18.00 5.67 21.74
C GLY A 197 -19.10 6.68 21.40
N ALA A 198 -18.71 7.81 20.84
CA ALA A 198 -19.60 8.88 20.37
C ALA A 198 -18.90 9.82 19.37
N ILE A 199 -17.57 9.92 19.45
CA ILE A 199 -16.71 10.54 18.43
C ILE A 199 -16.06 9.42 17.61
N ASP A 200 -16.23 9.46 16.29
CA ASP A 200 -15.42 8.75 15.30
C ASP A 200 -15.40 9.58 14.00
N CYS A 201 -14.34 10.34 13.79
CA CYS A 201 -14.26 11.19 12.59
C CYS A 201 -12.83 11.44 12.08
N PRO A 202 -12.66 11.61 10.76
CA PRO A 202 -11.40 12.03 10.13
C PRO A 202 -11.23 13.55 9.99
N GLY A 203 -12.18 14.34 10.50
CA GLY A 203 -12.25 15.79 10.26
C GLY A 203 -12.87 16.52 11.45
N VAL A 204 -13.72 17.51 11.19
CA VAL A 204 -14.48 18.20 12.24
C VAL A 204 -15.72 17.39 12.60
N CYS A 205 -15.88 17.06 13.87
CA CYS A 205 -17.10 16.45 14.39
C CYS A 205 -17.39 16.89 15.82
N SER A 206 -18.59 16.62 16.30
CA SER A 206 -18.95 16.89 17.69
C SER A 206 -20.00 15.91 18.20
N ALA A 207 -20.04 15.72 19.51
CA ALA A 207 -21.03 14.88 20.18
C ALA A 207 -21.47 15.51 21.51
N ILE A 208 -22.69 15.19 21.92
CA ILE A 208 -23.31 15.68 23.15
C ILE A 208 -23.21 14.60 24.23
N PHE A 209 -22.83 14.99 25.45
CA PHE A 209 -22.64 14.10 26.58
C PHE A 209 -23.38 14.59 27.82
N ALA A 210 -23.67 13.65 28.72
CA ALA A 210 -24.09 14.00 30.08
C ALA A 210 -22.93 14.71 30.80
N PRO A 211 -23.20 15.78 31.57
CA PRO A 211 -22.18 16.45 32.35
C PRO A 211 -21.45 15.50 33.30
N GLY A 212 -20.14 15.67 33.44
CA GLY A 212 -19.27 14.83 34.26
C GLY A 212 -18.82 13.52 33.60
N THR A 213 -19.22 13.25 32.36
CA THR A 213 -18.78 12.05 31.60
C THR A 213 -17.26 12.05 31.47
N ALA A 214 -16.63 10.93 31.84
CA ALA A 214 -15.21 10.70 31.60
C ALA A 214 -15.01 10.15 30.18
N LEU A 215 -14.18 10.83 29.39
CA LEU A 215 -13.89 10.50 27.99
C LEU A 215 -12.41 10.24 27.83
N ARG A 216 -12.07 9.21 27.06
CA ARG A 216 -10.71 8.98 26.54
C ARG A 216 -10.74 9.10 25.03
N LEU A 217 -9.89 9.96 24.47
CA LEU A 217 -9.71 10.07 23.03
C LEU A 217 -8.47 9.30 22.58
N THR A 218 -8.60 8.58 21.47
CA THR A 218 -7.51 7.85 20.81
C THR A 218 -7.43 8.29 19.35
N ALA A 219 -6.22 8.51 18.86
CA ALA A 219 -5.96 8.90 17.48
C ALA A 219 -5.35 7.73 16.70
N SER A 220 -5.76 7.59 15.44
CA SER A 220 -5.16 6.65 14.48
C SER A 220 -4.70 7.44 13.27
N ALA A 221 -3.39 7.45 13.00
CA ALA A 221 -2.87 8.08 11.80
C ALA A 221 -3.24 7.28 10.55
N ALA A 222 -3.54 7.96 9.46
CA ALA A 222 -3.71 7.34 8.15
C ALA A 222 -2.35 6.96 7.55
N ALA A 223 -2.34 6.12 6.51
CA ALA A 223 -1.12 5.79 5.79
C ALA A 223 -0.43 7.07 5.26
N GLY A 224 0.89 7.18 5.47
CA GLY A 224 1.66 8.36 5.08
C GLY A 224 1.55 9.54 6.05
N SER A 225 1.02 9.34 7.26
CA SER A 225 0.95 10.37 8.31
C SER A 225 1.38 9.81 9.67
N THR A 226 1.81 10.70 10.57
CA THR A 226 2.09 10.41 11.98
C THR A 226 1.22 11.27 12.87
N PHE A 227 0.84 10.77 14.04
CA PHE A 227 0.08 11.54 15.01
C PHE A 227 1.02 12.44 15.82
N ALA A 228 0.86 13.75 15.72
CA ALA A 228 1.70 14.73 16.43
C ALA A 228 1.22 14.96 17.87
N GLY A 229 -0.09 14.85 18.13
CA GLY A 229 -0.65 14.96 19.47
C GLY A 229 -2.01 15.66 19.52
N PHE A 230 -2.60 15.68 20.72
CA PHE A 230 -3.80 16.45 21.06
C PHE A 230 -3.44 17.83 21.61
N SER A 231 -4.34 18.80 21.45
CA SER A 231 -4.32 20.12 22.09
C SER A 231 -5.75 20.66 22.35
N GLY A 232 -5.87 21.79 23.05
CA GLY A 232 -7.16 22.36 23.46
C GLY A 232 -7.53 21.93 24.89
N ALA A 233 -8.69 21.28 25.06
CA ALA A 233 -9.18 20.84 26.37
C ALA A 233 -8.31 19.74 27.02
N CYS A 234 -7.45 19.07 26.25
CA CYS A 234 -6.43 18.13 26.70
C CYS A 234 -5.18 18.27 25.82
N SER A 235 -4.06 17.68 26.23
CA SER A 235 -2.81 17.73 25.47
C SER A 235 -2.01 16.42 25.51
N GLY A 236 -1.09 16.25 24.56
CA GLY A 236 -0.15 15.13 24.50
C GLY A 236 -0.63 13.96 23.64
N ALA A 237 0.07 12.82 23.73
CA ALA A 237 -0.21 11.63 22.91
C ALA A 237 -1.47 10.86 23.35
N ALA A 238 -1.92 11.05 24.58
CA ALA A 238 -3.14 10.47 25.12
C ALA A 238 -3.99 11.57 25.75
N CYS A 239 -5.28 11.59 25.44
CA CYS A 239 -6.20 12.60 25.94
C CYS A 239 -7.30 11.94 26.78
N SER A 240 -7.37 12.29 28.06
CA SER A 240 -8.45 11.89 28.96
C SER A 240 -9.07 13.13 29.59
N LEU A 241 -10.40 13.22 29.54
CA LEU A 241 -11.18 14.41 29.87
C LEU A 241 -12.33 14.03 30.80
N ARG A 242 -12.78 14.97 31.62
CA ARG A 242 -14.08 14.89 32.31
C ARG A 242 -14.91 16.10 31.91
N LEU A 243 -15.98 15.88 31.15
CA LEU A 243 -16.69 16.96 30.46
C LEU A 243 -17.73 17.62 31.38
N SER A 244 -17.34 18.65 32.14
CA SER A 244 -18.25 19.43 33.01
C SER A 244 -18.89 20.64 32.30
N THR A 245 -18.25 21.12 31.24
CA THR A 245 -18.70 22.18 30.34
C THR A 245 -18.37 21.79 28.89
N SER A 246 -18.99 22.45 27.90
CA SER A 246 -18.62 22.23 26.50
C SER A 246 -17.14 22.55 26.28
N ALA A 247 -16.47 21.74 25.47
CA ALA A 247 -15.03 21.81 25.26
C ALA A 247 -14.65 21.51 23.81
N ALA A 248 -13.44 21.92 23.41
CA ALA A 248 -12.89 21.66 22.08
C ALA A 248 -11.52 20.97 22.19
N VAL A 249 -11.30 19.94 21.37
CA VAL A 249 -10.02 19.23 21.24
C VAL A 249 -9.57 19.27 19.79
N PHE A 250 -8.29 19.55 19.59
CA PHE A 250 -7.64 19.52 18.30
C PHE A 250 -6.69 18.32 18.25
N ALA A 251 -6.72 17.56 17.16
CA ALA A 251 -5.81 16.45 16.91
C ALA A 251 -5.00 16.76 15.65
N SER A 252 -3.69 16.83 15.78
CA SER A 252 -2.79 17.14 14.67
C SER A 252 -2.06 15.90 14.17
N PHE A 253 -2.00 15.75 12.85
CA PHE A 253 -1.27 14.71 12.15
C PHE A 253 -0.32 15.37 11.14
N SER A 254 0.92 14.90 11.08
CA SER A 254 1.92 15.39 10.14
C SER A 254 2.19 14.36 9.05
N ALA A 255 2.23 14.80 7.79
CA ALA A 255 2.57 13.91 6.68
C ALA A 255 4.01 13.40 6.84
N ILE A 256 4.21 12.12 6.54
CA ILE A 256 5.56 11.51 6.49
C ILE A 256 6.22 11.98 5.18
N PRO A 257 7.42 12.58 5.22
CA PRO A 257 8.15 12.95 4.02
C PRO A 257 8.35 11.74 3.11
N MET A 258 8.27 11.97 1.79
CA MET A 258 8.51 10.93 0.78
C MET A 258 9.84 11.19 0.10
N PHE A 259 10.75 10.20 0.15
CA PHE A 259 12.06 10.25 -0.48
C PHE A 259 12.09 9.43 -1.77
N LYS A 260 12.80 9.95 -2.76
CA LYS A 260 12.98 9.34 -4.06
C LYS A 260 14.13 8.35 -4.04
N VAL A 261 13.92 7.15 -4.56
CA VAL A 261 14.97 6.19 -4.88
C VAL A 261 15.06 6.09 -6.40
N ALA A 262 16.16 6.57 -6.98
CA ALA A 262 16.44 6.48 -8.41
C ALA A 262 17.48 5.39 -8.66
N VAL A 263 17.15 4.42 -9.52
CA VAL A 263 18.04 3.34 -9.94
C VAL A 263 18.47 3.59 -11.38
N VAL A 264 19.78 3.67 -11.58
CA VAL A 264 20.41 3.76 -12.89
C VAL A 264 21.09 2.43 -13.19
N LEU A 265 20.76 1.81 -14.31
CA LEU A 265 21.48 0.64 -14.81
C LEU A 265 22.71 1.13 -15.59
N ALA A 266 23.86 0.56 -15.27
CA ALA A 266 25.14 0.93 -15.87
C ALA A 266 25.93 -0.31 -16.31
N GLY A 267 26.91 -0.09 -17.17
CA GLY A 267 27.70 -1.14 -17.80
C GLY A 267 27.13 -1.55 -19.16
N GLY A 268 27.80 -2.50 -19.82
CA GLY A 268 27.41 -3.01 -21.14
C GLY A 268 26.43 -4.19 -21.09
N GLY A 269 26.16 -4.72 -19.90
CA GLY A 269 25.21 -5.80 -19.69
C GLY A 269 23.79 -5.30 -19.49
N VAL A 270 22.85 -6.23 -19.47
CA VAL A 270 21.42 -5.98 -19.26
C VAL A 270 20.95 -6.78 -18.04
N GLY A 271 19.99 -6.23 -17.31
CA GLY A 271 19.38 -6.90 -16.19
C GLY A 271 18.14 -6.16 -15.71
N ARG A 272 17.58 -6.64 -14.61
CA ARG A 272 16.36 -6.13 -13.98
C ARG A 272 16.63 -5.85 -12.52
N VAL A 273 16.12 -4.74 -12.01
CA VAL A 273 16.18 -4.41 -10.58
C VAL A 273 14.77 -4.34 -10.01
N ILE A 274 14.57 -4.98 -8.87
CA ILE A 274 13.30 -4.94 -8.11
C ILE A 274 13.55 -4.47 -6.68
N SER A 275 12.53 -3.90 -6.03
CA SER A 275 12.57 -3.53 -4.60
C SER A 275 11.64 -4.34 -3.72
N ASN A 276 12.01 -4.43 -2.44
CA ASN A 276 11.12 -4.73 -1.33
C ASN A 276 11.16 -3.57 -0.32
N PRO A 277 10.04 -2.90 0.01
CA PRO A 277 8.69 -3.13 -0.52
C PRO A 277 8.58 -2.88 -2.05
N PRO A 278 7.63 -3.53 -2.74
CA PRO A 278 7.52 -3.47 -4.20
C PRO A 278 7.08 -2.08 -4.66
N ALA A 279 7.97 -1.39 -5.38
CA ALA A 279 7.67 -0.12 -6.05
C ALA A 279 8.67 0.18 -7.19
N ILE A 280 9.89 -0.35 -7.10
CA ILE A 280 10.85 -0.43 -8.20
C ILE A 280 10.71 -1.79 -8.85
N ASP A 281 10.48 -1.80 -10.16
CA ASP A 281 10.56 -2.98 -11.00
C ASP A 281 10.86 -2.55 -12.44
N CYS A 282 12.11 -2.65 -12.86
CA CYS A 282 12.51 -2.10 -14.16
C CYS A 282 13.69 -2.86 -14.81
N PRO A 283 13.65 -3.04 -16.15
CA PRO A 283 14.78 -3.54 -16.96
C PRO A 283 15.73 -2.41 -17.43
N GLY A 284 15.54 -1.19 -16.95
CA GLY A 284 16.24 0.03 -17.34
C GLY A 284 16.16 1.07 -16.22
N ASN A 285 16.59 2.31 -16.45
CA ASN A 285 16.57 3.34 -15.40
C ASN A 285 15.14 3.59 -14.90
N CYS A 286 14.96 3.64 -13.59
CA CYS A 286 13.65 3.89 -12.99
C CYS A 286 13.75 4.58 -11.62
N GLU A 287 12.65 5.14 -11.16
CA GLU A 287 12.55 5.77 -9.84
C GLU A 287 11.22 5.47 -9.16
N ALA A 288 11.23 5.42 -7.83
CA ALA A 288 10.03 5.32 -7.00
C ALA A 288 10.17 6.18 -5.75
N ARG A 289 9.05 6.44 -5.07
CA ARG A 289 9.01 7.20 -3.80
C ARG A 289 8.59 6.32 -2.65
N PHE A 290 9.25 6.49 -1.51
CA PHE A 290 9.00 5.74 -0.29
C PHE A 290 8.95 6.70 0.91
N PRO A 291 8.19 6.38 1.98
CA PRO A 291 8.16 7.22 3.16
C PRO A 291 9.51 7.23 3.89
N GLU A 292 9.79 8.31 4.61
CA GLU A 292 10.90 8.41 5.56
C GLU A 292 10.89 7.22 6.53
N GLY A 293 12.08 6.69 6.82
CA GLY A 293 12.29 5.51 7.65
C GLY A 293 11.98 4.18 6.95
N ALA A 294 11.51 4.17 5.70
CA ALA A 294 11.30 2.92 4.97
C ALA A 294 12.61 2.14 4.77
N ALA A 295 12.58 0.85 5.10
CA ALA A 295 13.65 -0.08 4.83
C ALA A 295 13.49 -0.67 3.41
N VAL A 296 14.22 -0.13 2.44
CA VAL A 296 14.17 -0.55 1.03
C VAL A 296 15.34 -1.48 0.74
N THR A 297 15.05 -2.69 0.24
CA THR A 297 16.06 -3.63 -0.26
C THR A 297 15.89 -3.80 -1.76
N LEU A 298 16.99 -3.71 -2.52
CA LEU A 298 17.01 -3.92 -3.96
C LEU A 298 17.67 -5.26 -4.30
N SER A 299 17.09 -5.95 -5.27
CA SER A 299 17.63 -7.19 -5.84
C SER A 299 17.79 -7.02 -7.35
N ALA A 300 18.92 -7.51 -7.87
CA ALA A 300 19.26 -7.42 -9.29
C ALA A 300 19.31 -8.83 -9.90
N THR A 301 18.65 -9.00 -11.05
CA THR A 301 18.66 -10.24 -11.83
C THR A 301 19.25 -9.93 -13.20
N PRO A 302 20.45 -10.44 -13.55
CA PRO A 302 21.03 -10.25 -14.87
C PRO A 302 20.26 -11.04 -15.93
N ASP A 303 20.30 -10.57 -17.18
CA ASP A 303 19.85 -11.39 -18.32
C ASP A 303 20.80 -12.59 -18.55
N PRO A 304 20.40 -13.60 -19.35
CA PRO A 304 21.24 -14.77 -19.60
C PRO A 304 22.60 -14.47 -20.25
N LEU A 305 22.76 -13.33 -20.92
CA LEU A 305 23.99 -12.89 -21.60
C LEU A 305 24.84 -11.93 -20.75
N SER A 306 24.42 -11.66 -19.51
CA SER A 306 25.04 -10.69 -18.62
C SER A 306 25.31 -11.32 -17.25
N ARG A 307 26.10 -10.60 -16.46
CA ARG A 307 26.32 -10.85 -15.04
C ARG A 307 26.06 -9.57 -14.25
N PHE A 308 25.58 -9.74 -13.03
CA PHE A 308 25.47 -8.63 -12.10
C PHE A 308 26.81 -8.43 -11.38
N ALA A 309 27.40 -7.25 -11.52
CA ALA A 309 28.70 -6.94 -10.91
C ALA A 309 28.54 -6.43 -9.47
N ARG A 310 27.75 -5.37 -9.27
CA ARG A 310 27.51 -4.75 -7.96
C ARG A 310 26.46 -3.64 -8.01
N PHE A 311 25.94 -3.30 -6.84
CA PHE A 311 25.33 -1.99 -6.59
C PHE A 311 26.39 -0.94 -6.22
N GLY A 312 26.07 0.32 -6.47
CA GLY A 312 26.82 1.51 -6.05
C GLY A 312 25.91 2.73 -5.82
N GLY A 313 26.50 3.85 -5.41
CA GLY A 313 25.75 5.05 -5.03
C GLY A 313 25.43 5.06 -3.53
N SER A 314 24.15 5.21 -3.18
CA SER A 314 23.71 5.35 -1.77
C SER A 314 23.76 4.02 -0.99
N CYS A 315 23.91 2.90 -1.69
CA CYS A 315 24.22 1.56 -1.16
C CYS A 315 25.23 0.89 -2.11
N GLY A 316 25.92 -0.16 -1.68
CA GLY A 316 26.85 -0.86 -2.57
C GLY A 316 27.20 -2.28 -2.14
N GLY A 317 27.82 -3.00 -3.06
CA GLY A 317 28.19 -4.42 -2.92
C GLY A 317 27.24 -5.35 -3.68
N ALA A 318 27.22 -6.63 -3.31
CA ALA A 318 26.39 -7.64 -3.97
C ALA A 318 24.89 -7.50 -3.65
N GLY A 319 24.55 -6.79 -2.57
CA GLY A 319 23.18 -6.44 -2.19
C GLY A 319 23.06 -4.96 -1.84
N CYS A 320 21.84 -4.45 -1.78
CA CYS A 320 21.56 -3.06 -1.46
C CYS A 320 20.37 -2.98 -0.51
N SER A 321 20.59 -2.53 0.72
CA SER A 321 19.55 -2.24 1.70
C SER A 321 19.76 -0.84 2.28
N LEU A 322 18.68 -0.07 2.36
CA LEU A 322 18.67 1.35 2.75
C LEU A 322 17.58 1.58 3.78
N THR A 323 17.82 2.44 4.77
CA THR A 323 16.75 3.09 5.55
C THR A 323 16.71 4.55 5.13
N LEU A 324 15.58 5.00 4.56
CA LEU A 324 15.54 6.29 3.88
C LEU A 324 15.40 7.46 4.85
N SER A 325 16.38 8.37 4.81
CA SER A 325 16.34 9.67 5.49
C SER A 325 16.56 10.85 4.51
N ALA A 326 16.76 10.55 3.22
CA ALA A 326 16.93 11.49 2.12
C ALA A 326 16.71 10.75 0.79
N ASP A 327 16.68 11.49 -0.32
CA ASP A 327 16.70 10.91 -1.67
C ASP A 327 17.95 10.04 -1.88
N ALA A 328 17.78 8.89 -2.51
CA ALA A 328 18.85 7.93 -2.79
C ALA A 328 19.03 7.73 -4.29
N ALA A 329 20.27 7.86 -4.75
CA ALA A 329 20.69 7.45 -6.09
C ALA A 329 21.45 6.12 -6.01
N ILE A 330 20.99 5.13 -6.77
CA ILE A 330 21.59 3.79 -6.85
C ILE A 330 22.04 3.53 -8.28
N VAL A 331 23.22 2.94 -8.42
CA VAL A 331 23.71 2.42 -9.69
C VAL A 331 23.77 0.90 -9.59
N ALA A 332 23.10 0.20 -10.51
CA ALA A 332 23.19 -1.25 -10.66
C ALA A 332 24.10 -1.55 -11.86
N GLN A 333 25.26 -2.15 -11.62
CA GLN A 333 26.24 -2.44 -12.66
C GLN A 333 26.05 -3.86 -13.21
N PHE A 334 25.72 -3.95 -14.51
CA PHE A 334 25.64 -5.19 -15.26
C PHE A 334 26.73 -5.23 -16.33
N GLU A 335 27.40 -6.36 -16.45
CA GLU A 335 28.49 -6.56 -17.40
C GLU A 335 28.12 -7.69 -18.37
N PRO A 336 28.51 -7.60 -19.67
CA PRO A 336 28.34 -8.71 -20.59
C PRO A 336 29.10 -9.93 -20.07
N ARG A 337 28.51 -11.12 -20.21
CA ARG A 337 29.26 -12.37 -20.00
C ARG A 337 30.40 -12.46 -20.99
N ARG A 338 31.59 -12.78 -20.49
CA ARG A 338 32.77 -13.04 -21.31
C ARG A 338 33.08 -14.52 -21.36
N TYR A 339 33.88 -14.92 -22.34
CA TYR A 339 34.29 -16.31 -22.51
C TYR A 339 35.81 -16.45 -22.63
N GLN A 340 36.38 -17.34 -21.85
CA GLN A 340 37.73 -17.82 -22.02
C GLN A 340 37.75 -18.89 -23.10
N VAL A 341 38.70 -18.80 -24.03
CA VAL A 341 38.90 -19.80 -25.08
C VAL A 341 39.81 -20.91 -24.58
N VAL A 342 39.31 -22.15 -24.58
CA VAL A 342 40.10 -23.36 -24.37
C VAL A 342 40.28 -24.05 -25.73
N ASP A 343 41.51 -24.12 -26.23
CA ASP A 343 41.83 -24.96 -27.38
C ASP A 343 41.90 -26.42 -26.92
N LEU A 344 41.03 -27.27 -27.48
CA LEU A 344 41.02 -28.69 -27.13
C LEU A 344 42.27 -29.39 -27.64
N GLY A 345 42.90 -28.83 -28.68
CA GLY A 345 44.13 -29.33 -29.28
C GLY A 345 43.88 -30.27 -30.45
N LEU A 346 44.88 -31.09 -30.72
CA LEU A 346 44.93 -32.04 -31.82
C LEU A 346 45.42 -33.38 -31.29
N PRO A 347 44.77 -34.50 -31.67
CA PRO A 347 45.37 -35.81 -31.47
C PRO A 347 46.55 -36.00 -32.43
N SER A 348 47.64 -36.59 -31.95
CA SER A 348 48.74 -37.23 -32.71
C SER A 348 49.08 -36.64 -34.09
N GLY A 349 49.34 -35.33 -34.18
CA GLY A 349 49.88 -34.68 -35.40
C GLY A 349 48.85 -34.28 -36.47
N GLY A 350 47.55 -34.31 -36.16
CA GLY A 350 46.50 -33.86 -37.06
C GLY A 350 46.63 -32.43 -37.55
N SER A 351 46.07 -32.10 -38.70
CA SER A 351 46.13 -30.74 -39.26
C SER A 351 44.97 -29.84 -38.81
N TRP A 352 43.82 -30.43 -38.46
CA TRP A 352 42.61 -29.74 -38.01
C TRP A 352 41.79 -30.58 -37.03
N SER A 353 40.95 -29.92 -36.23
CA SER A 353 39.92 -30.54 -35.37
C SER A 353 38.65 -29.67 -35.41
N ALA A 354 37.47 -30.29 -35.29
CA ALA A 354 36.19 -29.59 -35.22
C ALA A 354 35.22 -30.30 -34.25
N PRO A 355 34.53 -29.57 -33.35
CA PRO A 355 33.60 -30.19 -32.43
C PRO A 355 32.23 -30.36 -33.10
N ALA A 356 31.61 -31.51 -32.89
CA ALA A 356 30.25 -31.81 -33.34
C ALA A 356 29.21 -31.54 -32.25
N GLY A 357 29.54 -31.84 -30.99
CA GLY A 357 28.62 -31.63 -29.88
C GLY A 357 29.30 -31.66 -28.53
N ILE A 358 28.60 -31.13 -27.54
CA ILE A 358 29.00 -31.11 -26.13
C ILE A 358 27.93 -31.82 -25.30
N SER A 359 28.36 -32.63 -24.34
CA SER A 359 27.47 -33.26 -23.37
C SER A 359 26.78 -32.21 -22.50
N ARG A 360 25.61 -32.53 -21.95
CA ARG A 360 24.80 -31.60 -21.16
C ARG A 360 25.54 -31.04 -19.95
N LYS A 361 26.41 -31.83 -19.31
CA LYS A 361 27.24 -31.40 -18.16
C LYS A 361 28.52 -30.66 -18.56
N GLY A 362 28.83 -30.56 -19.86
CA GLY A 362 30.06 -29.95 -20.34
C GLY A 362 31.33 -30.79 -20.14
N THR A 363 31.18 -32.00 -19.59
CA THR A 363 32.33 -32.86 -19.27
C THR A 363 32.90 -33.55 -20.49
N LEU A 364 32.12 -33.71 -21.55
CA LEU A 364 32.54 -34.36 -22.80
C LEU A 364 32.28 -33.46 -24.00
N VAL A 365 33.25 -33.39 -24.92
CA VAL A 365 33.08 -32.84 -26.27
C VAL A 365 33.48 -33.92 -27.27
N ALA A 366 32.64 -34.17 -28.28
CA ALA A 366 32.96 -35.11 -29.35
C ALA A 366 33.02 -34.38 -30.69
N GLY A 367 33.81 -34.91 -31.62
CA GLY A 367 33.97 -34.32 -32.94
C GLY A 367 34.87 -35.13 -33.83
N THR A 368 35.33 -34.51 -34.91
CA THR A 368 36.23 -35.13 -35.90
C THR A 368 37.52 -34.34 -36.06
N TRP A 369 38.56 -35.04 -36.49
CA TRP A 369 39.87 -34.43 -36.72
C TRP A 369 40.59 -35.01 -37.95
N GLY A 370 41.61 -34.27 -38.41
CA GLY A 370 42.19 -34.36 -39.75
C GLY A 370 43.22 -35.47 -39.98
N GLY A 371 43.03 -36.15 -41.13
CA GLY A 371 43.84 -37.20 -41.75
C GLY A 371 42.95 -38.25 -42.41
N ALA A 372 42.06 -38.84 -41.61
CA ALA A 372 41.13 -39.90 -42.02
C ALA A 372 39.69 -39.72 -41.46
N GLN A 373 39.27 -38.48 -41.12
CA GLN A 373 37.96 -38.19 -40.52
C GLN A 373 37.72 -38.99 -39.21
N GLN A 374 38.77 -39.15 -38.40
CA GLN A 374 38.68 -39.90 -37.16
C GLN A 374 37.89 -39.14 -36.10
N MET A 375 37.16 -39.89 -35.28
CA MET A 375 36.46 -39.35 -34.13
C MET A 375 37.44 -39.04 -33.00
N PHE A 376 37.17 -37.97 -32.26
CA PHE A 376 37.77 -37.72 -30.95
C PHE A 376 36.69 -37.58 -29.88
N ILE A 377 37.09 -37.83 -28.63
CA ILE A 377 36.37 -37.43 -27.43
C ILE A 377 37.33 -36.65 -26.54
N TRP A 378 36.84 -35.56 -25.99
CA TRP A 378 37.56 -34.75 -25.02
C TRP A 378 36.85 -34.79 -23.68
N ASP A 379 37.58 -35.08 -22.60
CA ASP A 379 37.06 -35.17 -21.22
C ASP A 379 37.87 -34.33 -20.20
N GLY A 380 38.67 -33.40 -20.71
CA GLY A 380 39.78 -32.78 -20.00
C GLY A 380 41.09 -32.94 -20.78
N ALA A 381 41.23 -34.06 -21.48
CA ALA A 381 42.28 -34.31 -22.47
C ALA A 381 41.66 -34.80 -23.78
N MET A 382 42.37 -34.64 -24.90
CA MET A 382 41.95 -35.21 -26.18
C MET A 382 42.28 -36.69 -26.24
N HIS A 383 41.28 -37.50 -26.56
CA HIS A 383 41.38 -38.92 -26.85
C HIS A 383 40.93 -39.18 -28.28
N ASP A 384 41.79 -39.80 -29.09
CA ASP A 384 41.43 -40.28 -30.41
C ASP A 384 40.79 -41.66 -30.36
N SER A 385 39.94 -41.93 -31.34
CA SER A 385 39.45 -43.27 -31.63
C SER A 385 40.00 -43.74 -32.97
N ALA A 386 40.35 -45.02 -33.07
CA ALA A 386 40.61 -45.65 -34.37
C ALA A 386 39.35 -45.73 -35.24
N PHE A 387 38.17 -45.48 -34.68
CA PHE A 387 36.91 -45.43 -35.40
C PHE A 387 36.85 -44.19 -36.30
N ALA A 388 36.67 -44.41 -37.60
CA ALA A 388 36.55 -43.39 -38.63
C ALA A 388 35.11 -43.31 -39.15
N PRO A 389 34.22 -42.55 -38.46
CA PRO A 389 32.87 -42.34 -38.95
C PRO A 389 32.85 -41.45 -40.19
N ALA A 390 31.73 -41.45 -40.91
CA ALA A 390 31.48 -40.46 -41.96
C ALA A 390 31.33 -39.07 -41.34
N TYR A 391 30.64 -38.99 -40.20
CA TYR A 391 30.64 -37.81 -39.32
C TYR A 391 30.11 -38.13 -37.91
N VAL A 392 30.44 -37.26 -36.95
CA VAL A 392 29.94 -37.29 -35.57
C VAL A 392 28.86 -36.22 -35.41
N ALA A 393 27.78 -36.54 -34.70
CA ALA A 393 26.67 -35.61 -34.49
C ALA A 393 26.57 -35.11 -33.04
N ALA A 394 26.54 -36.04 -32.07
CA ALA A 394 26.27 -35.68 -30.67
C ALA A 394 26.91 -36.65 -29.68
N VAL A 395 27.03 -36.20 -28.43
CA VAL A 395 27.52 -36.98 -27.28
C VAL A 395 26.65 -36.71 -26.06
N ASN A 396 26.33 -37.73 -25.27
CA ASN A 396 25.65 -37.56 -23.98
C ASN A 396 26.59 -37.74 -22.79
N ASP A 397 26.13 -37.41 -21.58
CA ASP A 397 26.91 -37.48 -20.33
C ASP A 397 27.35 -38.92 -19.98
N ASN A 398 26.78 -39.95 -20.62
CA ASN A 398 27.13 -41.35 -20.42
C ASN A 398 28.25 -41.83 -21.36
N GLY A 399 28.87 -40.90 -22.10
CA GLY A 399 29.95 -41.19 -23.06
C GLY A 399 29.48 -41.91 -24.31
N VAL A 400 28.19 -41.82 -24.65
CA VAL A 400 27.66 -42.37 -25.90
C VAL A 400 27.77 -41.32 -26.98
N VAL A 401 28.47 -41.66 -28.07
CA VAL A 401 28.60 -40.82 -29.26
C VAL A 401 27.76 -41.38 -30.39
N VAL A 402 27.11 -40.51 -31.15
CA VAL A 402 26.25 -40.90 -32.27
C VAL A 402 26.60 -40.13 -33.54
N GLY A 403 26.26 -40.69 -34.68
CA GLY A 403 26.49 -40.10 -36.00
C GLY A 403 26.19 -41.09 -37.12
N ALA A 404 26.89 -40.94 -38.24
CA ALA A 404 26.84 -41.90 -39.35
C ALA A 404 28.21 -42.49 -39.67
N ALA A 405 28.25 -43.76 -40.04
CA ALA A 405 29.45 -44.50 -40.40
C ALA A 405 29.26 -45.23 -41.75
N PRO A 406 30.35 -45.48 -42.50
CA PRO A 406 30.27 -46.24 -43.75
C PRO A 406 29.74 -47.67 -43.51
N ALA A 407 28.76 -48.07 -44.32
CA ALA A 407 28.16 -49.40 -44.35
C ALA A 407 28.07 -49.85 -45.82
N GLY A 408 29.15 -50.46 -46.33
CA GLY A 408 29.28 -50.77 -47.75
C GLY A 408 29.44 -49.49 -48.59
N TYR A 409 28.53 -49.23 -49.52
CA TYR A 409 28.50 -48.00 -50.33
C TYR A 409 27.61 -46.90 -49.73
N ASP A 410 26.84 -47.23 -48.69
CA ASP A 410 25.90 -46.34 -48.01
C ASP A 410 26.39 -45.98 -46.61
N TRP A 411 25.65 -45.13 -45.90
CA TRP A 411 25.97 -44.70 -44.53
C TRP A 411 24.85 -45.09 -43.58
N HIS A 412 25.22 -45.69 -42.45
CA HIS A 412 24.28 -46.09 -41.41
C HIS A 412 24.52 -45.29 -40.12
N ALA A 413 23.43 -45.06 -39.39
CA ALA A 413 23.45 -44.50 -38.05
C ALA A 413 24.24 -45.43 -37.11
N PHE A 414 25.12 -44.85 -36.30
CA PHE A 414 25.86 -45.62 -35.30
C PHE A 414 25.63 -45.10 -33.89
N ARG A 415 25.84 -46.00 -32.93
CA ARG A 415 26.02 -45.71 -31.51
C ARG A 415 27.39 -46.22 -31.08
N TRP A 416 28.24 -45.34 -30.58
CA TRP A 416 29.57 -45.68 -30.08
C TRP A 416 29.65 -45.53 -28.56
N LYS A 417 30.23 -46.52 -27.87
CA LYS A 417 30.51 -46.47 -26.42
C LYS A 417 31.67 -47.41 -26.07
N GLY A 418 32.64 -46.92 -25.29
CA GLY A 418 33.73 -47.74 -24.73
C GLY A 418 34.45 -48.57 -25.80
N ASP A 419 34.84 -47.90 -26.89
CA ASP A 419 35.53 -48.46 -28.06
C ASP A 419 34.71 -49.34 -29.02
N SER A 420 33.42 -49.57 -28.75
CA SER A 420 32.56 -50.34 -29.65
C SER A 420 31.58 -49.45 -30.41
N ALA A 421 31.58 -49.54 -31.74
CA ALA A 421 30.54 -48.98 -32.60
C ALA A 421 29.45 -50.04 -32.86
N THR A 422 28.19 -49.65 -32.71
CA THR A 422 27.01 -50.47 -33.00
C THR A 422 26.23 -49.81 -34.13
N ASP A 423 25.94 -50.55 -35.18
CA ASP A 423 25.03 -50.13 -36.25
C ASP A 423 23.58 -50.11 -35.71
N LEU A 424 22.85 -49.01 -35.96
CA LEU A 424 21.47 -48.82 -35.53
C LEU A 424 20.44 -49.26 -36.59
N GLY A 425 20.88 -49.60 -37.80
CA GLY A 425 20.07 -50.11 -38.89
C GLY A 425 19.26 -49.03 -39.64
N THR A 426 18.43 -49.50 -40.58
CA THR A 426 17.54 -48.69 -41.42
C THR A 426 16.11 -49.19 -41.33
N LEU A 427 15.13 -48.49 -41.94
CA LEU A 427 13.75 -48.97 -42.10
C LEU A 427 13.60 -49.97 -43.26
N GLY A 428 14.69 -50.66 -43.64
CA GLY A 428 14.75 -51.56 -44.81
C GLY A 428 15.24 -50.89 -46.10
N GLY A 429 15.58 -49.60 -46.06
CA GLY A 429 16.27 -48.88 -47.13
C GLY A 429 17.80 -48.90 -47.00
N ALA A 430 18.47 -48.07 -47.80
CA ALA A 430 19.93 -48.10 -47.97
C ALA A 430 20.71 -47.34 -46.89
N GLY A 431 20.16 -46.26 -46.33
CA GLY A 431 20.88 -45.42 -45.39
C GLY A 431 20.11 -44.99 -44.15
N SER A 432 20.83 -44.64 -43.10
CA SER A 432 20.31 -44.02 -41.89
C SER A 432 21.34 -43.11 -41.24
N ASN A 433 20.86 -42.27 -40.33
CA ASN A 433 21.69 -41.26 -39.72
C ASN A 433 21.18 -40.82 -38.34
N ALA A 434 22.06 -40.81 -37.35
CA ALA A 434 21.76 -40.31 -36.01
C ALA A 434 22.25 -38.87 -35.83
N LEU A 435 21.39 -38.00 -35.30
CA LEU A 435 21.60 -36.56 -35.22
C LEU A 435 21.62 -36.02 -33.79
N ALA A 436 20.88 -36.66 -32.87
CA ALA A 436 20.90 -36.28 -31.46
C ALA A 436 20.69 -37.50 -30.56
N ILE A 437 21.09 -37.35 -29.30
CA ILE A 437 20.93 -38.35 -28.24
C ILE A 437 20.58 -37.64 -26.94
N ASN A 438 19.58 -38.15 -26.22
CA ASN A 438 19.23 -37.63 -24.90
C ASN A 438 20.01 -38.34 -23.77
N ARG A 439 19.78 -37.89 -22.52
CA ARG A 439 20.45 -38.46 -21.34
C ARG A 439 20.14 -39.95 -21.11
N ASP A 440 18.94 -40.39 -21.50
CA ASP A 440 18.47 -41.76 -21.29
C ASP A 440 19.01 -42.72 -22.37
N GLY A 441 19.66 -42.18 -23.39
CA GLY A 441 20.25 -42.94 -24.49
C GLY A 441 19.31 -43.16 -25.67
N THR A 442 18.16 -42.49 -25.71
CA THR A 442 17.30 -42.43 -26.89
C THR A 442 17.98 -41.58 -27.96
N ILE A 443 18.18 -42.16 -29.13
CA ILE A 443 18.84 -41.55 -30.28
C ILE A 443 17.76 -41.15 -31.28
N VAL A 444 17.88 -40.01 -31.93
CA VAL A 444 16.97 -39.57 -33.00
C VAL A 444 17.73 -39.18 -34.25
N GLY A 445 17.04 -39.26 -35.39
CA GLY A 445 17.63 -38.94 -36.67
C GLY A 445 16.69 -39.26 -37.84
N TRP A 446 17.25 -39.79 -38.92
CA TRP A 446 16.48 -40.28 -40.06
C TRP A 446 16.93 -41.66 -40.52
N ALA A 447 16.00 -42.45 -41.06
CA ALA A 447 16.29 -43.71 -41.73
C ALA A 447 15.49 -43.83 -43.03
N GLN A 448 16.05 -44.55 -44.00
CA GLN A 448 15.38 -44.80 -45.27
C GLN A 448 14.52 -46.05 -45.22
N ARG A 449 13.34 -45.94 -45.82
CA ARG A 449 12.46 -47.06 -46.15
C ARG A 449 12.88 -47.71 -47.49
N PRO A 450 12.31 -48.87 -47.87
CA PRO A 450 12.64 -49.52 -49.15
C PRO A 450 12.32 -48.69 -50.39
N ASP A 451 11.43 -47.70 -50.27
CA ASP A 451 11.10 -46.74 -51.33
C ASP A 451 12.12 -45.59 -51.45
N GLY A 452 13.18 -45.60 -50.64
CA GLY A 452 14.23 -44.57 -50.57
C GLY A 452 13.84 -43.31 -49.80
N GLN A 453 12.60 -43.19 -49.33
CA GLN A 453 12.16 -42.02 -48.58
C GLN A 453 12.77 -41.97 -47.18
N GLN A 454 13.21 -40.78 -46.78
CA GLN A 454 13.71 -40.53 -45.43
C GLN A 454 12.55 -40.33 -44.45
N ARG A 455 12.65 -40.96 -43.29
CA ARG A 455 11.71 -40.80 -42.19
C ARG A 455 12.42 -40.46 -40.90
N ALA A 456 11.85 -39.54 -40.14
CA ALA A 456 12.24 -39.23 -38.78
C ALA A 456 12.04 -40.48 -37.93
N VAL A 457 13.10 -40.87 -37.22
CA VAL A 457 13.11 -42.08 -36.39
C VAL A 457 13.72 -41.82 -35.03
N SER A 458 13.39 -42.68 -34.08
CA SER A 458 14.16 -42.86 -32.84
C SER A 458 14.67 -44.30 -32.73
N TRP A 459 15.82 -44.46 -32.07
CA TRP A 459 16.38 -45.74 -31.64
C TRP A 459 16.51 -45.75 -30.13
N SER A 460 15.98 -46.79 -29.50
CA SER A 460 16.03 -46.99 -28.05
C SER A 460 16.18 -48.48 -27.72
N SER A 461 16.18 -48.83 -26.42
CA SER A 461 16.11 -50.23 -25.98
C SER A 461 14.86 -50.96 -26.47
N ASP A 462 13.78 -50.22 -26.75
CA ASP A 462 12.49 -50.76 -27.18
C ASP A 462 12.44 -50.95 -28.71
N GLY A 463 13.52 -50.62 -29.41
CA GLY A 463 13.66 -50.73 -30.85
C GLY A 463 13.58 -49.38 -31.58
N MET A 464 13.42 -49.47 -32.89
CA MET A 464 13.33 -48.32 -33.79
C MET A 464 11.87 -47.92 -34.02
N VAL A 465 11.57 -46.62 -33.97
CA VAL A 465 10.23 -46.07 -34.21
C VAL A 465 10.26 -45.13 -35.41
N ASP A 466 9.37 -45.35 -36.38
CA ASP A 466 9.11 -44.42 -37.51
C ASP A 466 7.99 -43.43 -37.11
N PHE A 467 8.31 -42.13 -37.16
CA PHE A 467 7.36 -41.07 -36.82
C PHE A 467 6.46 -40.64 -37.98
N GLY A 468 6.74 -41.06 -39.22
CA GLY A 468 6.02 -40.64 -40.41
C GLY A 468 6.39 -39.21 -40.86
N SER A 469 5.57 -38.63 -41.73
CA SER A 469 5.68 -37.25 -42.21
C SER A 469 4.30 -36.60 -42.31
N PHE A 470 4.22 -35.27 -42.41
CA PHE A 470 2.93 -34.56 -42.55
C PHE A 470 2.13 -35.09 -43.73
N ALA A 471 0.94 -35.64 -43.45
CA ALA A 471 0.06 -36.24 -44.44
C ALA A 471 0.79 -37.20 -45.41
N ASP A 472 1.80 -37.91 -44.90
CA ASP A 472 2.68 -38.83 -45.66
C ASP A 472 3.37 -38.19 -46.88
N ALA A 473 3.65 -36.88 -46.82
CA ALA A 473 4.23 -36.09 -47.92
C ALA A 473 5.71 -36.37 -48.25
N GLY A 474 6.31 -37.42 -47.70
CA GLY A 474 7.46 -38.06 -48.34
C GLY A 474 8.82 -37.91 -47.65
N CYS A 475 9.05 -36.90 -46.81
CA CYS A 475 10.29 -36.78 -46.05
C CYS A 475 10.05 -36.28 -44.62
N SER A 476 10.84 -36.77 -43.66
CA SER A 476 10.95 -36.18 -42.33
C SER A 476 12.30 -36.51 -41.71
N VAL A 477 12.77 -35.63 -40.82
CA VAL A 477 14.04 -35.77 -40.10
C VAL A 477 13.84 -35.29 -38.67
N ALA A 478 14.31 -36.07 -37.69
CA ALA A 478 14.40 -35.63 -36.30
C ALA A 478 15.81 -35.09 -36.02
N TYR A 479 15.93 -33.80 -35.67
CA TYR A 479 17.21 -33.15 -35.42
C TYR A 479 17.56 -33.06 -33.93
N GLY A 480 16.55 -32.93 -33.06
CA GLY A 480 16.76 -32.69 -31.62
C GLY A 480 15.81 -33.48 -30.74
N ILE A 481 16.28 -33.81 -29.54
CA ILE A 481 15.50 -34.49 -28.49
C ILE A 481 15.92 -33.94 -27.12
N ASN A 482 14.95 -33.68 -26.23
CA ASN A 482 15.24 -33.25 -24.85
C ASN A 482 15.23 -34.43 -23.87
N SER A 483 15.50 -34.17 -22.58
CA SER A 483 15.53 -35.20 -21.54
C SER A 483 14.17 -35.84 -21.24
N ASP A 484 13.07 -35.20 -21.65
CA ASP A 484 11.71 -35.74 -21.50
C ASP A 484 11.28 -36.56 -22.72
N GLY A 485 12.16 -36.73 -23.71
CA GLY A 485 11.88 -37.47 -24.93
C GLY A 485 11.04 -36.70 -25.96
N VAL A 486 10.89 -35.37 -25.81
CA VAL A 486 10.24 -34.53 -26.82
C VAL A 486 11.18 -34.36 -28.01
N ILE A 487 10.70 -34.73 -29.20
CA ILE A 487 11.50 -34.76 -30.43
C ILE A 487 11.07 -33.63 -31.37
N VAL A 488 12.04 -32.94 -31.94
CA VAL A 488 11.84 -31.87 -32.91
C VAL A 488 12.66 -32.11 -34.16
N GLY A 489 12.20 -31.53 -35.27
CA GLY A 489 12.90 -31.65 -36.52
C GLY A 489 12.21 -30.91 -37.67
N SER A 490 12.15 -31.58 -38.81
CA SER A 490 11.41 -31.08 -39.98
C SER A 490 10.65 -32.20 -40.68
N SER A 491 9.61 -31.81 -41.42
CA SER A 491 8.86 -32.72 -42.28
C SER A 491 8.42 -32.01 -43.56
N CYS A 492 8.49 -32.74 -44.67
CA CYS A 492 7.88 -32.34 -45.93
C CYS A 492 6.36 -32.16 -45.75
N THR A 493 5.78 -31.20 -46.47
CA THR A 493 4.33 -30.98 -46.56
C THR A 493 3.80 -31.35 -47.96
N PRO A 494 2.50 -31.65 -48.10
CA PRO A 494 1.87 -31.74 -49.42
C PRO A 494 2.09 -30.43 -50.18
N GLY A 495 2.73 -30.48 -51.35
CA GLY A 495 3.15 -29.28 -52.10
C GLY A 495 4.64 -28.93 -52.05
N ALA A 496 5.50 -29.86 -51.61
CA ALA A 496 6.97 -29.77 -51.67
C ALA A 496 7.62 -28.68 -50.79
N GLY A 497 6.91 -28.17 -49.78
CA GLY A 497 7.49 -27.36 -48.70
C GLY A 497 8.08 -28.23 -47.59
N VAL A 498 8.95 -27.66 -46.76
CA VAL A 498 9.47 -28.30 -45.54
C VAL A 498 9.13 -27.42 -44.34
N ARG A 499 8.53 -28.03 -43.31
CA ARG A 499 8.08 -27.35 -42.09
C ARG A 499 8.81 -27.88 -40.87
N ALA A 500 9.13 -26.99 -39.94
CA ALA A 500 9.63 -27.35 -38.63
C ALA A 500 8.54 -28.12 -37.89
N ALA A 501 8.93 -29.22 -37.26
CA ALA A 501 7.99 -30.20 -36.74
C ALA A 501 8.33 -30.57 -35.29
N ARG A 502 7.30 -30.87 -34.50
CA ARG A 502 7.42 -31.61 -33.24
C ARG A 502 6.74 -32.97 -33.39
N PHE A 503 7.49 -34.04 -33.13
CA PHE A 503 7.00 -35.41 -33.27
C PHE A 503 6.51 -35.91 -31.91
N ARG A 504 5.19 -36.12 -31.77
CA ARG A 504 4.56 -36.62 -30.53
C ARG A 504 4.38 -38.14 -30.52
N GLY A 505 4.44 -38.76 -31.70
CA GLY A 505 4.30 -40.19 -31.90
C GLY A 505 4.16 -40.52 -33.39
N PRO A 506 4.11 -41.82 -33.76
CA PRO A 506 3.89 -42.24 -35.14
C PRO A 506 2.66 -41.59 -35.77
N GLY A 507 2.86 -40.82 -36.84
CA GLY A 507 1.81 -40.09 -37.55
C GLY A 507 1.24 -38.86 -36.81
N LEU A 508 1.67 -38.60 -35.57
CA LEU A 508 1.22 -37.45 -34.78
C LEU A 508 2.32 -36.38 -34.75
N ILE A 509 2.23 -35.44 -35.69
CA ILE A 509 3.24 -34.42 -35.94
C ILE A 509 2.60 -33.04 -35.87
N ASP A 510 3.18 -32.14 -35.07
CA ASP A 510 2.76 -30.75 -34.96
C ASP A 510 3.60 -29.87 -35.87
N ASP A 511 2.97 -28.98 -36.64
CA ASP A 511 3.65 -27.91 -37.39
C ASP A 511 3.98 -26.75 -36.46
N LEU A 512 5.26 -26.37 -36.41
CA LEU A 512 5.77 -25.27 -35.59
C LEU A 512 5.73 -23.91 -36.31
N GLY A 513 5.26 -23.86 -37.56
CA GLY A 513 5.11 -22.65 -38.35
C GLY A 513 6.32 -22.32 -39.22
N SER A 514 6.37 -21.10 -39.75
CA SER A 514 7.47 -20.57 -40.59
C SER A 514 7.48 -19.05 -40.57
N LEU A 515 8.63 -18.45 -40.83
CA LEU A 515 8.81 -17.01 -41.10
C LEU A 515 8.57 -16.63 -42.58
N GLY A 516 8.18 -17.58 -43.43
CA GLY A 516 7.77 -17.31 -44.81
C GLY A 516 8.23 -18.36 -45.83
N GLY A 517 9.15 -19.26 -45.47
CA GLY A 517 9.66 -20.32 -46.35
C GLY A 517 9.91 -21.65 -45.65
N THR A 518 10.90 -22.40 -46.14
CA THR A 518 11.37 -23.64 -45.51
C THR A 518 11.88 -23.38 -44.10
N THR A 519 11.59 -24.28 -43.18
CA THR A 519 12.03 -24.17 -41.78
C THR A 519 12.37 -25.53 -41.20
N ALA A 520 13.29 -25.56 -40.25
CA ALA A 520 13.69 -26.76 -39.52
C ALA A 520 13.98 -26.40 -38.06
N ALA A 521 13.42 -27.17 -37.13
CA ALA A 521 13.80 -27.12 -35.72
C ALA A 521 15.02 -28.02 -35.52
N LEU A 522 16.12 -27.45 -35.04
CA LEU A 522 17.42 -28.14 -34.92
C LEU A 522 17.69 -28.64 -33.49
N ALA A 523 17.19 -27.93 -32.48
CA ALA A 523 17.42 -28.30 -31.08
C ALA A 523 16.24 -27.91 -30.18
N ILE A 524 16.17 -28.57 -29.03
CA ILE A 524 15.17 -28.35 -27.99
C ILE A 524 15.83 -28.44 -26.61
N SER A 525 15.53 -27.50 -25.71
CA SER A 525 15.96 -27.57 -24.32
C SER A 525 15.00 -28.39 -23.45
N ASP A 526 15.44 -28.75 -22.25
CA ASP A 526 14.57 -29.39 -21.25
C ASP A 526 13.40 -28.50 -20.80
N GLN A 527 13.48 -27.18 -21.00
CA GLN A 527 12.36 -26.26 -20.74
C GLN A 527 11.39 -26.15 -21.94
N GLY A 528 11.63 -26.93 -23.00
CA GLY A 528 10.79 -26.93 -24.21
C GLY A 528 11.03 -25.76 -25.15
N LEU A 529 12.12 -25.00 -24.97
CA LEU A 529 12.53 -23.97 -25.92
C LEU A 529 13.10 -24.64 -27.16
N ILE A 530 12.56 -24.32 -28.34
CA ILE A 530 12.99 -24.92 -29.60
C ILE A 530 13.69 -23.86 -30.43
N VAL A 531 14.82 -24.22 -31.04
CA VAL A 531 15.55 -23.33 -31.94
C VAL A 531 15.83 -24.01 -33.27
N GLY A 532 16.08 -23.19 -34.29
CA GLY A 532 16.38 -23.67 -35.62
C GLY A 532 16.60 -22.52 -36.58
N TYR A 533 16.24 -22.72 -37.85
CA TYR A 533 16.23 -21.66 -38.86
C TYR A 533 14.96 -21.68 -39.70
N SER A 534 14.59 -20.51 -40.23
CA SER A 534 13.52 -20.36 -41.20
C SER A 534 13.92 -19.41 -42.30
N TYR A 535 13.62 -19.78 -43.54
CA TYR A 535 13.73 -18.88 -44.68
C TYR A 535 12.66 -17.78 -44.59
N LEU A 536 13.07 -16.59 -45.00
CA LEU A 536 12.23 -15.43 -45.21
C LEU A 536 11.78 -15.37 -46.68
N PRO A 537 10.72 -14.62 -47.01
CA PRO A 537 10.32 -14.38 -48.40
C PRO A 537 11.41 -13.75 -49.27
N SER A 538 12.41 -13.09 -48.65
CA SER A 538 13.56 -12.50 -49.34
C SER A 538 14.60 -13.53 -49.81
N GLY A 539 14.51 -14.78 -49.38
CA GLY A 539 15.51 -15.82 -49.63
C GLY A 539 16.64 -15.88 -48.59
N ALA A 540 16.76 -14.88 -47.71
CA ALA A 540 17.55 -14.96 -46.49
C ALA A 540 16.97 -16.02 -45.54
N TYR A 541 17.77 -16.51 -44.59
CA TYR A 541 17.28 -17.40 -43.53
C TYR A 541 17.79 -16.92 -42.18
N HIS A 542 16.91 -16.87 -41.19
CA HIS A 542 17.24 -16.45 -39.85
C HIS A 542 17.05 -17.60 -38.87
N GLY A 543 17.84 -17.55 -37.79
CA GLY A 543 17.57 -18.34 -36.61
C GLY A 543 16.21 -17.99 -36.03
N PHE A 544 15.52 -18.95 -35.43
CA PHE A 544 14.30 -18.68 -34.67
C PHE A 544 14.38 -19.26 -33.27
N LEU A 545 13.63 -18.65 -32.35
CA LEU A 545 13.24 -19.24 -31.07
C LEU A 545 11.75 -19.53 -31.12
N TYR A 546 11.34 -20.73 -30.73
CA TYR A 546 9.94 -21.08 -30.55
C TYR A 546 9.67 -21.29 -29.05
N ALA A 547 8.82 -20.43 -28.51
CA ALA A 547 8.41 -20.39 -27.12
C ALA A 547 6.93 -20.01 -27.05
N ASP A 548 6.20 -20.53 -26.05
CA ASP A 548 4.79 -20.20 -25.82
C ASP A 548 3.88 -20.39 -27.06
N GLY A 549 4.17 -21.42 -27.85
CA GLY A 549 3.38 -21.75 -29.05
C GLY A 549 3.67 -20.85 -30.26
N LYS A 550 4.69 -19.99 -30.21
CA LYS A 550 4.98 -19.00 -31.25
C LYS A 550 6.44 -19.05 -31.70
N MET A 551 6.63 -19.00 -33.03
CA MET A 551 7.93 -18.77 -33.65
C MET A 551 8.30 -17.29 -33.60
N ILE A 552 9.48 -16.99 -33.07
CA ILE A 552 10.06 -15.66 -32.92
C ILE A 552 11.31 -15.61 -33.79
N ASP A 553 11.35 -14.67 -34.73
CA ASP A 553 12.55 -14.39 -35.53
C ASP A 553 13.67 -13.87 -34.60
N ALA A 554 14.81 -14.57 -34.57
CA ALA A 554 15.97 -14.18 -33.77
C ALA A 554 16.84 -13.13 -34.48
N GLY A 555 16.57 -12.86 -35.76
CA GLY A 555 17.34 -11.97 -36.62
C GLY A 555 18.71 -12.55 -36.97
N SER A 556 19.63 -11.67 -37.37
CA SER A 556 21.00 -12.03 -37.70
C SER A 556 21.97 -10.92 -37.26
N LEU A 557 23.28 -11.20 -37.32
CA LEU A 557 24.31 -10.21 -37.02
C LEU A 557 24.33 -9.08 -38.07
N PRO A 558 24.70 -7.84 -37.69
CA PRO A 558 24.81 -6.73 -38.63
C PRO A 558 25.71 -7.06 -39.83
N GLY A 559 25.19 -6.85 -41.04
CA GLY A 559 25.91 -7.13 -42.29
C GLY A 559 25.94 -8.61 -42.73
N MET A 560 25.31 -9.51 -41.98
CA MET A 560 25.23 -10.94 -42.30
C MET A 560 23.76 -11.33 -42.50
N PRO A 561 23.26 -11.56 -43.74
CA PRO A 561 21.84 -11.81 -43.97
C PRO A 561 21.38 -13.21 -43.55
N HIS A 562 22.29 -14.09 -43.16
CA HIS A 562 21.97 -15.48 -42.81
C HIS A 562 22.36 -15.80 -41.36
N SER A 563 21.48 -16.47 -40.61
CA SER A 563 21.79 -17.00 -39.28
C SER A 563 21.08 -18.31 -38.99
N GLN A 564 21.67 -19.14 -38.12
CA GLN A 564 21.05 -20.35 -37.58
C GLN A 564 21.34 -20.47 -36.09
N LEU A 565 20.35 -20.99 -35.35
CA LEU A 565 20.50 -21.43 -33.98
C LEU A 565 20.45 -22.96 -33.96
N VAL A 566 21.53 -23.59 -33.50
CA VAL A 566 21.76 -25.04 -33.64
C VAL A 566 21.69 -25.79 -32.31
N ALA A 567 21.82 -25.09 -31.19
CA ALA A 567 21.72 -25.66 -29.85
C ALA A 567 21.14 -24.63 -28.87
N VAL A 568 20.48 -25.10 -27.81
CA VAL A 568 19.87 -24.26 -26.76
C VAL A 568 19.89 -24.98 -25.41
N ASN A 569 20.21 -24.27 -24.32
CA ASN A 569 20.22 -24.82 -22.97
C ASN A 569 18.99 -24.43 -22.14
N GLY A 570 18.90 -24.92 -20.90
CA GLY A 570 17.78 -24.66 -20.00
C GLY A 570 17.67 -23.20 -19.53
N ALA A 571 18.75 -22.42 -19.62
CA ALA A 571 18.76 -20.99 -19.29
C ALA A 571 18.24 -20.09 -20.43
N GLY A 572 17.85 -20.69 -21.56
CA GLY A 572 17.40 -19.96 -22.75
C GLY A 572 18.53 -19.30 -23.54
N LEU A 573 19.76 -19.77 -23.37
CA LEU A 573 20.88 -19.42 -24.23
C LEU A 573 20.91 -20.38 -25.42
N ALA A 574 20.82 -19.81 -26.62
CA ALA A 574 20.97 -20.52 -27.88
C ALA A 574 22.26 -20.12 -28.58
N VAL A 575 22.86 -21.03 -29.33
CA VAL A 575 24.13 -20.78 -30.04
C VAL A 575 24.03 -21.24 -31.49
N GLY A 576 24.89 -20.69 -32.34
CA GLY A 576 25.03 -21.13 -33.72
C GLY A 576 25.96 -20.23 -34.50
N PHE A 577 25.52 -19.80 -35.68
CA PHE A 577 26.36 -18.99 -36.55
C PHE A 577 25.56 -18.01 -37.40
N ALA A 578 26.24 -16.95 -37.86
CA ALA A 578 25.77 -16.07 -38.90
C ALA A 578 26.75 -16.06 -40.08
N SER A 579 26.24 -15.83 -41.29
CA SER A 579 26.99 -15.86 -42.54
C SER A 579 26.63 -14.67 -43.44
N ASP A 580 27.64 -14.15 -44.14
CA ASP A 580 27.48 -13.09 -45.14
C ASP A 580 27.05 -13.61 -46.52
N GLY A 581 27.00 -14.94 -46.70
CA GLY A 581 26.71 -15.60 -47.97
C GLY A 581 27.91 -15.73 -48.92
N ASN A 582 29.07 -15.16 -48.58
CA ASN A 582 30.29 -15.15 -49.39
C ASN A 582 31.47 -15.90 -48.72
N GLY A 583 31.18 -16.66 -47.65
CA GLY A 583 32.14 -17.54 -46.98
C GLY A 583 32.61 -17.04 -45.61
N LEU A 584 32.25 -15.81 -45.20
CA LEU A 584 32.51 -15.36 -43.84
C LEU A 584 31.46 -15.93 -42.88
N VAL A 585 31.90 -16.64 -41.86
CA VAL A 585 31.06 -17.22 -40.81
C VAL A 585 31.51 -16.72 -39.45
N ARG A 586 30.55 -16.31 -38.61
CA ARG A 586 30.81 -15.87 -37.23
C ARG A 586 29.96 -16.68 -36.25
N GLY A 587 30.58 -17.12 -35.17
CA GLY A 587 29.87 -17.74 -34.05
C GLY A 587 29.00 -16.73 -33.33
N LEU A 588 27.83 -17.16 -32.89
CA LEU A 588 26.91 -16.31 -32.14
C LEU A 588 26.31 -17.02 -30.94
N VAL A 589 25.86 -16.21 -30.00
CA VAL A 589 25.00 -16.61 -28.88
C VAL A 589 23.76 -15.70 -28.87
N TYR A 590 22.60 -16.26 -28.60
CA TYR A 590 21.31 -15.61 -28.53
C TYR A 590 20.67 -15.86 -27.15
N GLY A 591 20.16 -14.80 -26.53
CA GLY A 591 19.52 -14.87 -25.21
C GLY A 591 18.87 -13.55 -24.86
N GLY A 592 17.80 -13.57 -24.07
CA GLY A 592 17.08 -12.35 -23.68
C GLY A 592 16.55 -11.51 -24.87
N GLY A 593 16.30 -12.14 -26.01
CA GLY A 593 15.85 -11.47 -27.24
C GLY A 593 16.96 -10.84 -28.08
N ARG A 594 18.24 -11.05 -27.73
CA ARG A 594 19.39 -10.41 -28.39
C ARG A 594 20.40 -11.43 -28.90
N MET A 595 20.95 -11.14 -30.08
CA MET A 595 22.04 -11.89 -30.70
C MET A 595 23.38 -11.17 -30.49
N VAL A 596 24.42 -11.92 -30.12
CA VAL A 596 25.77 -11.41 -29.85
C VAL A 596 26.78 -12.22 -30.64
N ASP A 597 27.68 -11.52 -31.34
CA ASP A 597 28.87 -12.12 -31.97
C ASP A 597 29.82 -12.61 -30.87
N LEU A 598 30.12 -13.91 -30.85
CA LEU A 598 31.02 -14.51 -29.86
C LEU A 598 32.42 -13.86 -29.90
N ASN A 599 32.87 -13.37 -31.06
CA ASN A 599 34.15 -12.67 -31.19
C ASN A 599 34.19 -11.33 -30.42
N SER A 600 33.04 -10.78 -30.03
CA SER A 600 32.95 -9.54 -29.24
C SER A 600 32.99 -9.76 -27.73
N VAL A 601 32.82 -11.01 -27.28
CA VAL A 601 32.69 -11.39 -25.86
C VAL A 601 33.72 -12.43 -25.43
N VAL A 602 34.48 -13.02 -26.35
CA VAL A 602 35.64 -13.84 -25.99
C VAL A 602 36.81 -12.96 -25.55
N ASP A 603 37.60 -13.45 -24.59
CA ASP A 603 38.85 -12.81 -24.21
C ASP A 603 39.84 -12.80 -25.39
N PRO A 604 40.80 -11.84 -25.44
CA PRO A 604 41.73 -11.69 -26.56
C PRO A 604 42.39 -13.03 -26.94
N THR A 605 42.23 -13.42 -28.20
CA THR A 605 42.66 -14.71 -28.71
C THR A 605 43.15 -14.61 -30.15
N GLN A 606 43.95 -15.58 -30.58
CA GLN A 606 44.39 -15.74 -31.97
C GLN A 606 43.32 -16.35 -32.88
N TYR A 607 42.27 -16.93 -32.30
CA TYR A 607 41.24 -17.65 -33.03
C TYR A 607 40.13 -16.71 -33.47
N ALA A 608 39.79 -16.74 -34.76
CA ALA A 608 38.51 -16.25 -35.23
C ALA A 608 37.44 -17.30 -34.90
N VAL A 609 36.51 -16.97 -34.01
CA VAL A 609 35.44 -17.87 -33.58
C VAL A 609 34.38 -17.98 -34.68
N GLY A 610 34.28 -19.18 -35.25
CA GLY A 610 33.32 -19.55 -36.26
C GLY A 610 32.12 -20.28 -35.66
N GLN A 611 31.63 -21.31 -36.34
CA GLN A 611 30.40 -22.00 -35.99
C GLN A 611 30.43 -22.62 -34.58
N ALA A 612 29.41 -22.29 -33.78
CA ALA A 612 29.09 -23.05 -32.57
C ALA A 612 28.29 -24.31 -32.93
N SER A 613 28.59 -25.42 -32.27
CA SER A 613 27.96 -26.72 -32.49
C SER A 613 27.18 -27.24 -31.28
N GLY A 614 27.42 -26.69 -30.09
CA GLY A 614 26.68 -27.08 -28.89
C GLY A 614 26.88 -26.13 -27.73
N ILE A 615 25.94 -26.14 -26.79
CA ILE A 615 26.00 -25.43 -25.53
C ILE A 615 25.54 -26.37 -24.40
N ASP A 616 26.22 -26.32 -23.26
CA ASP A 616 25.84 -27.09 -22.07
C ASP A 616 24.98 -26.26 -21.09
N GLU A 617 24.58 -26.86 -19.96
CA GLU A 617 23.76 -26.17 -18.96
C GLU A 617 24.52 -25.10 -18.15
N ALA A 618 25.85 -25.17 -18.10
CA ALA A 618 26.69 -24.15 -17.47
C ALA A 618 26.93 -22.94 -18.40
N GLY A 619 26.59 -23.07 -19.69
CA GLY A 619 26.85 -22.07 -20.72
C GLY A 619 28.21 -22.22 -21.40
N ASN A 620 28.91 -23.35 -21.24
CA ASN A 620 30.09 -23.64 -22.06
C ASN A 620 29.65 -23.94 -23.50
N ILE A 621 30.39 -23.43 -24.47
CA ILE A 621 30.03 -23.51 -25.89
C ILE A 621 31.14 -24.22 -26.66
N ALA A 622 30.80 -25.31 -27.34
CA ALA A 622 31.70 -25.96 -28.28
C ALA A 622 31.64 -25.22 -29.62
N VAL A 623 32.79 -24.78 -30.12
CA VAL A 623 32.89 -23.97 -31.34
C VAL A 623 34.08 -24.40 -32.20
N SER A 624 33.96 -24.21 -33.52
CA SER A 624 35.11 -24.23 -34.41
C SER A 624 35.77 -22.85 -34.44
N GLY A 625 37.09 -22.79 -34.31
CA GLY A 625 37.85 -21.56 -34.50
C GLY A 625 38.95 -21.71 -35.54
N VAL A 626 39.32 -20.61 -36.20
CA VAL A 626 40.37 -20.59 -37.23
C VAL A 626 41.55 -19.73 -36.76
N SER A 627 42.76 -20.29 -36.81
CA SER A 627 44.02 -19.55 -36.64
C SER A 627 45.02 -19.99 -37.70
N GLY A 628 45.67 -19.02 -38.37
CA GLY A 628 46.65 -19.31 -39.43
C GLY A 628 46.13 -20.20 -40.56
N GLY A 629 44.82 -20.12 -40.89
CA GLY A 629 44.16 -20.95 -41.90
C GLY A 629 43.83 -22.39 -41.47
N ARG A 630 44.03 -22.74 -40.19
CA ARG A 630 43.72 -24.07 -39.64
C ARG A 630 42.54 -24.02 -38.68
N THR A 631 41.63 -24.99 -38.82
CA THR A 631 40.49 -25.16 -37.92
C THR A 631 40.88 -25.91 -36.64
N ARG A 632 40.35 -25.45 -35.51
CA ARG A 632 40.51 -26.04 -34.18
C ARG A 632 39.16 -26.21 -33.51
N ALA A 633 39.01 -27.31 -32.79
CA ALA A 633 37.94 -27.48 -31.84
C ALA A 633 38.26 -26.71 -30.56
N LEU A 634 37.36 -25.80 -30.20
CA LEU A 634 37.49 -24.93 -29.04
C LEU A 634 36.30 -25.14 -28.09
N LEU A 635 36.54 -24.92 -26.82
CA LEU A 635 35.53 -24.82 -25.78
C LEU A 635 35.58 -23.41 -25.18
N LEU A 636 34.51 -22.65 -25.36
CA LEU A 636 34.33 -21.35 -24.74
C LEU A 636 33.74 -21.57 -23.36
N ARG A 637 34.43 -21.09 -22.32
CA ARG A 637 33.95 -21.18 -20.93
C ARG A 637 33.59 -19.80 -20.41
N PRO A 638 32.44 -19.61 -19.75
CA PRO A 638 32.14 -18.34 -19.10
C PRO A 638 33.29 -17.90 -18.17
N SER A 639 33.82 -16.70 -18.40
CA SER A 639 34.79 -16.05 -17.51
C SER A 639 33.97 -15.40 -16.39
N ASP A 640 33.97 -15.98 -15.19
CA ASP A 640 33.18 -15.53 -14.04
C ASP A 640 33.20 -14.02 -13.80
#